data_AF-A0A4W5JLD1-F1
#
_entry.id   AF-A0A4W5JLD1-F1
#
_cell.length_a   1.000
_cell.length_b   1.000
_cell.length_c   1.000
_cell.angle_alpha   90.00
_cell.angle_beta   90.00
_cell.angle_gamma   90.00
#
_symmetry.space_group_name_H-M   'P 1'
#
loop_
_entity.id
_entity.type
_entity.pdbx_description
1 polymer ?
#
loop_
_entity_poly.entity_id
_entity_poly.type
_entity_poly.pdbx_seq_one_letter_code
_entity_poly.pdbx_strand_id
1 'polypeptide(L)'
;MFTDMDYELEEDKLGIPTVPGTISLKKDAQNLIGISIGGGAQYCPCLYIVQVFDNTPAALEGTLAAGDEITGVNGKPVKGKTKVEVAKMIQAVQGEATIHYNKLQADPKQGKSLDIVLKKVKHRLVENMSSGTADALGLSRAILCNDGLVKRLEELEKTAELYKGLMEHTKRLLRAFFELSQTHRAFGDVFSVIGVREPQAAASEAFVKFAEAHRNMEKYGIQLLKTIKPMLHDLNTYLHKAIPDTKLTIRKYLDVKFEYLSYCLKVKEMDDEEYSCIAMGEPMYRVGTGNYEYRLVLRCRQEARTRFAKMRKDVLEKIELLDQKHVQDIVFQLQRFVSGMSRYYDECYAVLKEADVFPIEVDLSRTMINYGSQSRSFTEEEEEGGGSEEQDGGAELKAATVYWDATHKAVQLKEGVIEKEGDAYGYLNDSLSQTGWSVLEIRAGYGETLEHDEVTYFLAGYLEGFLTAPQMISHYANMYPQLIKDPKVLGPVERFMVKQDSWTREQVKLNRSTDPLWHHTGFIVAQMDGLQAGVAHWAKKQGKEPLSLFAVQFLNAVGDLLDLIPALVPSTEPPLGHFKLPGMGHCSALIKMLPGFENLLFAHSSWYTYAATMRIYKHWDFYLSEPHTATGKLSFSSYPGFLVSLDDFYLLGSGLMMTQTTNNVFNKSLFSQVTPHSLLAWQRVRLAHTLSHTGEQWAKTFSRYNSGTYNNQYMIVDMRKVTLGHSIEDGALTVVEQIPGLVEFSDQTRALRRGYWPSYNVPFHPNIYTLSGYGKMWEEYGEDFSYDLCPRAKIFRRDQAEVKDLDSLKHIMRYNDYKNDPYSKGDPCKSICCRNDLREKNPSPGGCYDTKVTDFHMAQEFRAEAVNGPTTQGDLPPFSWEDFNSTAHQGLPEHYDFPFISMQPALFMP
;
A
#
# COMPACT_ATOMS: atom_id res chain seq x y z
N MET A 1 -44.46 -60.19 21.44
CA MET A 1 -43.39 -60.97 22.09
C MET A 1 -42.04 -60.32 21.76
N PHE A 2 -41.88 -59.04 22.12
CA PHE A 2 -40.64 -58.27 22.05
C PHE A 2 -40.63 -57.32 23.25
N THR A 3 -40.64 -57.94 24.42
CA THR A 3 -40.32 -57.37 25.72
C THR A 3 -39.28 -58.34 26.27
N ASP A 4 -38.17 -57.84 26.79
CA ASP A 4 -37.01 -58.56 27.34
C ASP A 4 -35.80 -58.72 26.40
N MET A 5 -35.19 -57.59 26.01
CA MET A 5 -33.74 -57.53 25.83
C MET A 5 -33.19 -56.28 26.54
N ASP A 6 -33.11 -56.36 27.86
CA ASP A 6 -32.28 -55.45 28.68
C ASP A 6 -30.80 -55.76 28.38
N TYR A 7 -30.25 -55.12 27.35
CA TYR A 7 -28.82 -54.88 27.31
C TYR A 7 -28.55 -53.71 28.28
N GLU A 8 -28.30 -54.01 29.56
CA GLU A 8 -27.65 -53.06 30.47
C GLU A 8 -26.24 -52.81 29.90
N LEU A 9 -26.11 -51.81 29.02
CA LEU A 9 -24.80 -51.33 28.57
C LEU A 9 -24.02 -50.88 29.81
N GLU A 10 -22.83 -51.45 30.03
CA GLU A 10 -21.94 -51.01 31.10
C GLU A 10 -21.59 -49.52 30.94
N GLU A 11 -21.54 -48.78 32.04
CA GLU A 11 -21.16 -47.38 32.03
C GLU A 11 -19.75 -47.19 31.47
N ASP A 12 -19.62 -46.38 30.42
CA ASP A 12 -18.33 -46.01 29.84
C ASP A 12 -17.78 -44.80 30.61
N LYS A 13 -17.01 -45.10 31.66
CA LYS A 13 -16.46 -44.08 32.56
C LYS A 13 -15.30 -43.29 31.95
N LEU A 14 -14.81 -43.65 30.76
CA LEU A 14 -13.64 -43.05 30.08
C LEU A 14 -12.39 -42.98 30.97
N GLY A 15 -12.25 -43.87 31.96
CA GLY A 15 -11.16 -43.85 32.94
C GLY A 15 -11.23 -42.72 33.98
N ILE A 16 -12.34 -41.99 34.08
CA ILE A 16 -12.53 -40.88 35.03
C ILE A 16 -13.03 -41.43 36.37
N PRO A 17 -12.28 -41.29 37.49
CA PRO A 17 -12.71 -41.80 38.78
C PRO A 17 -13.85 -40.97 39.37
N THR A 18 -14.69 -41.61 40.19
CA THR A 18 -15.76 -40.94 40.94
C THR A 18 -15.62 -41.20 42.43
N VAL A 19 -15.83 -40.18 43.26
CA VAL A 19 -15.75 -40.29 44.73
C VAL A 19 -17.14 -40.11 45.33
N PRO A 20 -17.69 -41.10 46.06
CA PRO A 20 -19.00 -40.97 46.69
C PRO A 20 -18.95 -39.98 47.85
N GLY A 21 -20.04 -39.23 48.05
CA GLY A 21 -20.19 -38.24 49.10
C GLY A 21 -21.65 -37.97 49.45
N THR A 22 -21.87 -37.25 50.54
CA THR A 22 -23.21 -36.81 50.98
C THR A 22 -23.10 -35.39 51.52
N ILE A 23 -24.05 -34.53 51.16
CA ILE A 23 -24.12 -33.15 51.63
C ILE A 23 -25.56 -32.78 51.99
N SER A 24 -25.73 -32.01 53.07
CA SER A 24 -27.03 -31.43 53.43
C SER A 24 -27.02 -29.93 53.14
N LEU A 25 -27.98 -29.48 52.34
CA LEU A 25 -28.12 -28.10 51.89
C LEU A 25 -29.41 -27.49 52.45
N LYS A 26 -29.26 -26.38 53.17
CA LYS A 26 -30.40 -25.55 53.58
C LYS A 26 -30.93 -24.78 52.37
N LYS A 27 -32.23 -24.92 52.09
CA LYS A 27 -32.85 -24.29 50.92
C LYS A 27 -33.00 -22.78 51.06
N ASP A 28 -33.08 -22.10 49.92
CA ASP A 28 -33.34 -20.67 49.84
C ASP A 28 -34.82 -20.31 50.12
N ALA A 29 -35.14 -19.02 50.09
CA ALA A 29 -36.48 -18.50 50.32
C ALA A 29 -37.52 -18.99 49.28
N GLN A 30 -37.06 -19.50 48.13
CA GLN A 30 -37.88 -20.08 47.07
C GLN A 30 -37.96 -21.61 47.15
N ASN A 31 -37.46 -22.22 48.24
CA ASN A 31 -37.41 -23.66 48.46
C ASN A 31 -36.56 -24.43 47.41
N LEU A 32 -35.54 -23.75 46.86
CA LEU A 32 -34.60 -24.29 45.88
C LEU A 32 -33.20 -24.47 46.49
N ILE A 33 -32.42 -25.38 45.90
CA ILE A 33 -30.99 -25.58 46.23
C ILE A 33 -30.05 -24.99 45.18
N GLY A 34 -30.54 -24.65 43.99
CA GLY A 34 -29.77 -23.94 42.95
C GLY A 34 -28.95 -24.81 42.00
N ILE A 35 -29.43 -25.99 41.63
CA ILE A 35 -28.80 -26.85 40.61
C ILE A 35 -29.75 -27.15 39.45
N SER A 36 -29.19 -27.40 38.27
CA SER A 36 -29.88 -27.96 37.11
C SER A 36 -29.46 -29.41 36.90
N ILE A 37 -30.41 -30.29 36.56
CA ILE A 37 -30.21 -31.75 36.46
C ILE A 37 -30.41 -32.21 35.02
N GLY A 38 -29.49 -33.03 34.52
CA GLY A 38 -29.50 -33.68 33.21
C GLY A 38 -29.42 -35.20 33.33
N GLY A 39 -29.66 -35.90 32.21
CA GLY A 39 -29.72 -37.37 32.16
C GLY A 39 -31.03 -37.95 32.74
N GLY A 40 -30.94 -39.17 33.26
CA GLY A 40 -32.06 -39.97 33.77
C GLY A 40 -32.84 -40.77 32.72
N ALA A 41 -33.80 -41.55 33.21
CA ALA A 41 -34.63 -42.42 32.37
C ALA A 41 -35.44 -41.64 31.32
N GLN A 42 -35.72 -42.16 30.12
CA GLN A 42 -35.49 -43.54 29.65
C GLN A 42 -34.16 -43.79 28.91
N TYR A 43 -33.33 -42.75 28.70
CA TYR A 43 -32.19 -42.83 27.78
C TYR A 43 -30.81 -42.83 28.44
N CYS A 44 -30.69 -42.34 29.68
CA CYS A 44 -29.40 -42.27 30.39
C CYS A 44 -29.49 -42.92 31.78
N PRO A 45 -28.58 -43.85 32.12
CA PRO A 45 -28.60 -44.54 33.40
C PRO A 45 -28.24 -43.63 34.59
N CYS A 46 -27.52 -42.54 34.34
CA CYS A 46 -27.05 -41.59 35.35
C CYS A 46 -27.87 -40.30 35.36
N LEU A 47 -28.04 -39.71 36.55
CA LEU A 47 -28.56 -38.35 36.74
C LEU A 47 -27.39 -37.47 37.19
N TYR A 48 -27.14 -36.36 36.50
CA TYR A 48 -25.97 -35.52 36.80
C TYR A 48 -26.30 -34.03 36.78
N ILE A 49 -25.45 -33.24 37.44
CA ILE A 49 -25.60 -31.80 37.55
C ILE A 49 -25.11 -31.14 36.25
N VAL A 50 -25.98 -30.38 35.57
CA VAL A 50 -25.65 -29.62 34.36
C VAL A 50 -25.03 -28.26 34.71
N GLN A 51 -25.56 -27.63 35.76
CA GLN A 51 -25.12 -26.31 36.20
C GLN A 51 -25.44 -26.11 37.67
N VAL A 52 -24.53 -25.42 38.36
CA VAL A 52 -24.78 -24.81 39.67
C VAL A 52 -24.95 -23.30 39.44
N PHE A 53 -26.01 -22.72 40.00
CA PHE A 53 -26.34 -21.30 39.82
C PHE A 53 -25.66 -20.43 40.89
N ASP A 54 -25.08 -19.30 40.50
CA ASP A 54 -24.38 -18.39 41.41
C ASP A 54 -25.35 -17.86 42.48
N ASN A 55 -24.84 -17.54 43.67
CA ASN A 55 -25.62 -17.02 44.81
C ASN A 55 -26.72 -17.94 45.35
N THR A 56 -26.66 -19.25 45.05
CA THR A 56 -27.59 -20.24 45.59
C THR A 56 -26.96 -21.08 46.71
N PRO A 57 -27.75 -21.82 47.52
CA PRO A 57 -27.21 -22.67 48.58
C PRO A 57 -26.13 -23.66 48.12
N ALA A 58 -26.31 -24.29 46.95
CA ALA A 58 -25.31 -25.20 46.39
C ALA A 58 -24.02 -24.49 45.95
N ALA A 59 -24.09 -23.26 45.42
CA ALA A 59 -22.90 -22.49 45.05
C ALA A 59 -22.12 -21.96 46.25
N LEU A 60 -22.82 -21.53 47.31
CA LEU A 60 -22.22 -21.01 48.54
C LEU A 60 -21.52 -22.11 49.34
N GLU A 61 -22.09 -23.31 49.36
CA GLU A 61 -21.51 -24.46 50.03
C GLU A 61 -20.33 -25.05 49.24
N GLY A 62 -20.42 -25.06 47.90
CA GLY A 62 -19.27 -25.31 47.00
C GLY A 62 -18.85 -26.77 46.84
N THR A 63 -19.54 -27.73 47.47
CA THR A 63 -19.20 -29.16 47.34
C THR A 63 -19.69 -29.75 46.03
N LEU A 64 -20.88 -29.36 45.55
CA LEU A 64 -21.46 -29.83 44.29
C LEU A 64 -20.94 -29.03 43.10
N ALA A 65 -20.68 -29.70 41.98
CA ALA A 65 -20.27 -29.06 40.73
C ALA A 65 -20.79 -29.80 39.48
N ALA A 66 -20.72 -29.12 38.34
CA ALA A 66 -21.25 -29.62 37.07
C ALA A 66 -20.52 -30.88 36.61
N GLY A 67 -21.29 -31.91 36.26
CA GLY A 67 -20.82 -33.25 35.92
C GLY A 67 -20.87 -34.25 37.09
N ASP A 68 -21.12 -33.81 38.33
CA ASP A 68 -21.34 -34.72 39.47
C ASP A 68 -22.62 -35.50 39.27
N GLU A 69 -22.60 -36.79 39.61
CA GLU A 69 -23.79 -37.65 39.55
C GLU A 69 -24.56 -37.60 40.87
N ILE A 70 -25.88 -37.60 40.78
CA ILE A 70 -26.81 -37.65 41.91
C ILE A 70 -27.25 -39.10 42.07
N THR A 71 -26.92 -39.71 43.20
CA THR A 71 -27.22 -41.13 43.50
C THR A 71 -28.41 -41.29 44.44
N GLY A 72 -28.74 -40.26 45.23
CA GLY A 72 -29.91 -40.28 46.12
C GLY A 72 -30.31 -38.92 46.68
N VAL A 73 -31.55 -38.82 47.15
CA VAL A 73 -32.11 -37.63 47.83
C VAL A 73 -32.75 -38.08 49.15
N ASN A 74 -32.31 -37.54 50.28
CA ASN A 74 -32.73 -37.91 51.64
C ASN A 74 -32.74 -39.44 51.87
N GLY A 75 -31.65 -40.12 51.52
CA GLY A 75 -31.52 -41.58 51.66
C GLY A 75 -32.32 -42.42 50.66
N LYS A 76 -33.12 -41.82 49.76
CA LYS A 76 -33.85 -42.54 48.71
C LYS A 76 -33.05 -42.60 47.41
N PRO A 77 -32.85 -43.78 46.79
CA PRO A 77 -32.14 -43.89 45.54
C PRO A 77 -32.90 -43.23 44.39
N VAL A 78 -32.15 -42.69 43.42
CA VAL A 78 -32.70 -42.04 42.21
C VAL A 78 -32.38 -42.74 40.90
N LYS A 79 -31.65 -43.86 40.92
CA LYS A 79 -31.40 -44.68 39.72
C LYS A 79 -32.73 -45.13 39.10
N GLY A 80 -32.83 -45.03 37.77
CA GLY A 80 -34.05 -45.37 37.02
C GLY A 80 -35.15 -44.30 37.03
N LYS A 81 -34.95 -43.15 37.69
CA LYS A 81 -35.90 -42.03 37.66
C LYS A 81 -35.58 -41.02 36.56
N THR A 82 -36.59 -40.27 36.16
CA THR A 82 -36.45 -39.13 35.24
C THR A 82 -35.93 -37.90 35.98
N LYS A 83 -35.28 -36.97 35.25
CA LYS A 83 -34.84 -35.67 35.80
C LYS A 83 -35.96 -34.86 36.47
N VAL A 84 -37.19 -34.97 35.96
CA VAL A 84 -38.37 -34.28 36.51
C VAL A 84 -38.79 -34.86 37.86
N GLU A 85 -38.74 -36.18 38.01
CA GLU A 85 -39.06 -36.85 39.28
C GLU A 85 -38.05 -36.52 40.37
N VAL A 86 -36.76 -36.49 40.03
CA VAL A 86 -35.70 -36.13 40.99
C VAL A 86 -35.82 -34.65 41.40
N ALA A 87 -36.10 -33.76 40.46
CA ALA A 87 -36.37 -32.36 40.78
C ALA A 87 -37.58 -32.22 41.75
N LYS A 88 -38.67 -32.95 41.51
CA LYS A 88 -39.83 -33.00 42.41
C LYS A 88 -39.49 -33.60 43.78
N MET A 89 -38.66 -34.64 43.83
CA MET A 89 -38.19 -35.23 45.10
C MET A 89 -37.42 -34.21 45.93
N ILE A 90 -36.53 -33.42 45.30
CA ILE A 90 -35.79 -32.36 45.98
C ILE A 90 -36.77 -31.27 46.45
N GLN A 91 -37.70 -30.83 45.60
CA GLN A 91 -38.69 -29.78 45.92
C GLN A 91 -39.63 -30.18 47.07
N ALA A 92 -40.02 -31.45 47.16
CA ALA A 92 -40.94 -31.96 48.18
C ALA A 92 -40.36 -31.95 49.62
N VAL A 93 -39.03 -31.91 49.75
CA VAL A 93 -38.36 -31.79 51.05
C VAL A 93 -38.47 -30.35 51.56
N GLN A 94 -38.96 -30.14 52.78
CA GLN A 94 -39.05 -28.81 53.39
C GLN A 94 -37.82 -28.53 54.25
N GLY A 95 -37.26 -27.32 54.14
CA GLY A 95 -36.13 -26.87 54.95
C GLY A 95 -34.76 -27.31 54.41
N GLU A 96 -34.33 -28.53 54.74
CA GLU A 96 -32.98 -29.04 54.46
C GLU A 96 -33.03 -30.31 53.61
N ALA A 97 -32.30 -30.32 52.50
CA ALA A 97 -32.22 -31.46 51.58
C ALA A 97 -30.83 -32.10 51.60
N THR A 98 -30.78 -33.41 51.85
CA THR A 98 -29.57 -34.22 51.80
C THR A 98 -29.42 -34.85 50.42
N ILE A 99 -28.33 -34.54 49.73
CA ILE A 99 -27.98 -35.06 48.41
C ILE A 99 -26.84 -36.07 48.55
N HIS A 100 -27.06 -37.30 48.10
CA HIS A 100 -26.01 -38.29 47.89
C HIS A 100 -25.51 -38.15 46.46
N TYR A 101 -24.19 -38.03 46.29
CA TYR A 101 -23.58 -37.76 44.99
C TYR A 101 -22.30 -38.58 44.77
N ASN A 102 -21.95 -38.75 43.50
CA ASN A 102 -20.67 -39.27 43.04
C ASN A 102 -19.93 -38.12 42.35
N LYS A 103 -18.85 -37.65 43.00
CA LYS A 103 -18.04 -36.52 42.53
C LYS A 103 -17.14 -36.95 41.39
N LEU A 104 -17.25 -36.31 40.23
CA LEU A 104 -16.44 -36.63 39.05
C LEU A 104 -15.04 -36.01 39.18
N GLN A 105 -14.00 -36.85 39.23
CA GLN A 105 -12.60 -36.42 39.30
C GLN A 105 -12.02 -36.25 37.89
N ALA A 106 -12.49 -35.23 37.19
CA ALA A 106 -12.02 -34.90 35.84
C ALA A 106 -10.69 -34.12 35.86
N ASP A 107 -9.71 -34.51 35.04
CA ASP A 107 -8.53 -33.68 34.76
C ASP A 107 -8.87 -32.66 33.67
N PRO A 108 -8.71 -31.34 33.91
CA PRO A 108 -8.96 -30.30 32.89
C PRO A 108 -8.17 -30.48 31.59
N LYS A 109 -7.05 -31.23 31.60
CA LYS A 109 -6.30 -31.58 30.38
C LYS A 109 -7.08 -32.52 29.46
N GLN A 110 -7.91 -33.41 30.02
CA GLN A 110 -8.71 -34.36 29.24
C GLN A 110 -9.83 -33.67 28.44
N GLY A 111 -10.30 -32.49 28.90
CA GLY A 111 -11.30 -31.69 28.18
C GLY A 111 -10.73 -30.81 27.05
N LYS A 112 -9.41 -30.72 26.89
CA LYS A 112 -8.74 -29.91 25.85
C LYS A 112 -8.59 -30.68 24.55
N SER A 113 -9.71 -30.94 23.87
CA SER A 113 -9.70 -31.58 22.56
C SER A 113 -9.27 -30.63 21.44
N LEU A 114 -8.83 -31.20 20.31
CA LEU A 114 -8.55 -30.44 19.08
C LEU A 114 -9.77 -29.61 18.64
N ASP A 115 -10.98 -30.14 18.86
CA ASP A 115 -12.23 -29.46 18.57
C ASP A 115 -12.41 -28.17 19.41
N ILE A 116 -12.10 -28.22 20.72
CA ILE A 116 -12.10 -27.02 21.58
C ILE A 116 -11.05 -26.00 21.12
N VAL A 117 -9.88 -26.47 20.67
CA VAL A 117 -8.82 -25.59 20.13
C VAL A 117 -9.27 -24.91 18.83
N LEU A 118 -9.87 -25.65 17.90
CA LEU A 118 -10.41 -25.11 16.65
C LEU A 118 -11.55 -24.12 16.90
N LYS A 119 -12.45 -24.41 17.83
CA LYS A 119 -13.51 -23.48 18.26
C LYS A 119 -12.93 -22.20 18.87
N LYS A 120 -11.85 -22.29 19.65
CA LYS A 120 -11.15 -21.13 20.20
C LYS A 120 -10.53 -20.26 19.09
N VAL A 121 -9.94 -20.88 18.07
CA VAL A 121 -9.42 -20.18 16.87
C VAL A 121 -10.55 -19.52 16.09
N LYS A 122 -11.67 -20.22 15.87
CA LYS A 122 -12.87 -19.66 15.23
C LYS A 122 -13.35 -18.41 15.97
N HIS A 123 -13.49 -18.45 17.29
CA HIS A 123 -13.90 -17.27 18.06
C HIS A 123 -12.91 -16.10 17.96
N ARG A 124 -11.60 -16.39 17.93
CA ARG A 124 -10.56 -15.37 17.73
C ARG A 124 -10.65 -14.68 16.37
N LEU A 125 -10.94 -15.43 15.31
CA LEU A 125 -11.09 -14.89 13.95
C LEU A 125 -12.37 -14.05 13.81
N VAL A 126 -13.48 -14.56 14.33
CA VAL A 126 -14.80 -13.91 14.23
C VAL A 126 -14.86 -12.58 15.01
N GLU A 127 -14.11 -12.45 16.11
CA GLU A 127 -14.09 -11.21 16.91
C GLU A 127 -13.44 -10.02 16.15
N ASN A 128 -12.59 -10.28 15.17
CA ASN A 128 -11.96 -9.25 14.31
C ASN A 128 -12.71 -9.01 12.99
N MET A 129 -13.82 -9.72 12.75
CA MET A 129 -14.61 -9.61 11.51
C MET A 129 -15.85 -8.74 11.76
N SER A 130 -16.32 -8.02 10.74
CA SER A 130 -17.62 -7.34 10.83
C SER A 130 -18.77 -8.36 10.96
N SER A 131 -19.93 -7.95 11.49
CA SER A 131 -21.10 -8.85 11.61
C SER A 131 -21.51 -9.39 10.24
N GLY A 132 -21.55 -8.53 9.22
CA GLY A 132 -21.86 -8.94 7.85
C GLY A 132 -20.83 -9.90 7.25
N THR A 133 -19.54 -9.74 7.56
CA THR A 133 -18.48 -10.65 7.09
C THR A 133 -18.55 -12.02 7.77
N ALA A 134 -18.83 -12.05 9.08
CA ALA A 134 -18.97 -13.30 9.83
C ALA A 134 -20.20 -14.11 9.34
N ASP A 135 -21.31 -13.42 9.07
CA ASP A 135 -22.54 -14.05 8.55
C ASP A 135 -22.35 -14.57 7.12
N ALA A 136 -21.65 -13.82 6.26
CA ALA A 136 -21.32 -14.25 4.89
C ALA A 136 -20.42 -15.50 4.84
N LEU A 137 -19.60 -15.72 5.86
CA LEU A 137 -18.74 -16.90 6.02
C LEU A 137 -19.42 -18.05 6.79
N GLY A 138 -20.70 -17.90 7.18
CA GLY A 138 -21.42 -18.90 7.97
C GLY A 138 -20.87 -19.06 9.40
N LEU A 139 -20.13 -18.07 9.91
CA LEU A 139 -19.50 -18.10 11.22
C LEU A 139 -20.40 -17.42 12.27
N SER A 140 -21.27 -18.20 12.92
CA SER A 140 -22.14 -17.68 13.97
C SER A 140 -21.34 -17.09 15.15
N ARG A 141 -21.67 -15.86 15.57
CA ARG A 141 -21.11 -15.21 16.76
C ARG A 141 -21.71 -15.83 18.04
N ALA A 142 -20.88 -15.99 19.07
CA ALA A 142 -21.38 -16.37 20.40
C ALA A 142 -22.10 -15.18 21.06
N ILE A 143 -23.15 -15.46 21.85
CA ILE A 143 -24.05 -14.45 22.47
C ILE A 143 -23.32 -13.44 23.40
N LEU A 144 -22.10 -13.74 23.83
CA LEU A 144 -21.26 -12.92 24.72
C LEU A 144 -20.38 -11.87 23.99
N CYS A 145 -20.70 -11.54 22.72
CA CYS A 145 -19.88 -10.69 21.85
C CYS A 145 -19.96 -9.16 22.08
N ASN A 146 -20.80 -8.65 23.00
CA ASN A 146 -20.86 -7.21 23.32
C ASN A 146 -20.07 -6.87 24.60
N ASP A 147 -18.81 -7.28 24.63
CA ASP A 147 -17.94 -6.90 25.74
C ASP A 147 -17.26 -5.57 25.47
N GLY A 148 -17.63 -4.53 26.21
CA GLY A 148 -17.09 -3.17 26.08
C GLY A 148 -15.57 -3.05 26.28
N LEU A 149 -14.92 -4.12 26.75
CA LEU A 149 -13.48 -4.21 26.93
C LEU A 149 -12.67 -4.19 25.62
N VAL A 150 -13.24 -4.64 24.49
CA VAL A 150 -12.59 -4.55 23.17
C VAL A 150 -12.53 -3.09 22.70
N LYS A 151 -13.63 -2.37 22.84
CA LYS A 151 -13.69 -0.92 22.58
C LYS A 151 -12.69 -0.15 23.45
N ARG A 152 -12.55 -0.56 24.72
CA ARG A 152 -11.55 0.02 25.62
C ARG A 152 -10.11 -0.27 25.19
N LEU A 153 -9.83 -1.43 24.58
CA LEU A 153 -8.52 -1.74 24.01
C LEU A 153 -8.19 -0.84 22.80
N GLU A 154 -9.17 -0.60 21.92
CA GLU A 154 -9.03 0.34 20.79
C GLU A 154 -8.82 1.78 21.27
N GLU A 155 -9.55 2.21 22.31
CA GLU A 155 -9.36 3.53 22.95
C GLU A 155 -7.94 3.65 23.55
N LEU A 156 -7.45 2.61 24.21
CA LEU A 156 -6.08 2.49 24.71
C LEU A 156 -5.02 2.61 23.60
N GLU A 157 -5.29 2.05 22.41
CA GLU A 157 -4.42 2.16 21.25
C GLU A 157 -4.36 3.56 20.67
N LYS A 158 -5.51 4.22 20.54
CA LYS A 158 -5.57 5.63 20.13
C LYS A 158 -4.83 6.53 21.10
N THR A 159 -5.00 6.30 22.41
CA THR A 159 -4.27 7.03 23.45
C THR A 159 -2.76 6.79 23.34
N ALA A 160 -2.31 5.56 23.09
CA ALA A 160 -0.89 5.26 22.90
C ALA A 160 -0.26 6.03 21.73
N GLU A 161 -0.95 6.11 20.59
CA GLU A 161 -0.48 6.89 19.43
C GLU A 161 -0.46 8.39 19.71
N LEU A 162 -1.46 8.93 20.43
CA LEU A 162 -1.44 10.33 20.88
C LEU A 162 -0.20 10.63 21.72
N TYR A 163 0.14 9.77 22.69
CA TYR A 163 1.33 9.93 23.54
C TYR A 163 2.63 9.81 22.77
N LYS A 164 2.70 8.91 21.79
CA LYS A 164 3.86 8.76 20.91
C LYS A 164 4.07 10.03 20.09
N GLY A 165 3.01 10.58 19.51
CA GLY A 165 3.02 11.87 18.82
C GLY A 165 3.48 12.99 19.74
N LEU A 166 2.91 13.11 20.94
CA LEU A 166 3.30 14.11 21.94
C LEU A 166 4.80 14.01 22.30
N MET A 167 5.31 12.79 22.52
CA MET A 167 6.73 12.58 22.81
C MET A 167 7.63 12.99 21.63
N GLU A 168 7.26 12.65 20.39
CA GLU A 168 8.02 13.04 19.20
C GLU A 168 8.03 14.56 19.00
N HIS A 169 6.88 15.22 19.16
CA HIS A 169 6.77 16.67 19.09
C HIS A 169 7.59 17.35 20.17
N THR A 170 7.53 16.90 21.42
CA THR A 170 8.36 17.43 22.52
C THR A 170 9.86 17.24 22.25
N LYS A 171 10.28 16.11 21.66
CA LYS A 171 11.69 15.90 21.25
C LYS A 171 12.13 16.88 20.16
N ARG A 172 11.31 17.09 19.13
CA ARG A 172 11.60 18.06 18.05
C ARG A 172 11.65 19.48 18.58
N LEU A 173 10.72 19.84 19.46
CA LEU A 173 10.68 21.15 20.09
C LEU A 173 11.92 21.41 20.94
N LEU A 174 12.32 20.46 21.79
CA LEU A 174 13.56 20.54 22.57
C LEU A 174 14.79 20.68 21.68
N ARG A 175 14.84 19.99 20.54
CA ARG A 175 15.93 20.14 19.57
C ARG A 175 15.95 21.53 18.94
N ALA A 176 14.79 22.05 18.52
CA ALA A 176 14.68 23.39 17.96
C ALA A 176 15.11 24.48 18.97
N PHE A 177 14.69 24.38 20.24
CA PHE A 177 15.14 25.30 21.30
C PHE A 177 16.62 25.17 21.61
N PHE A 178 17.19 23.98 21.50
CA PHE A 178 18.63 23.79 21.60
C PHE A 178 19.38 24.49 20.47
N GLU A 179 18.97 24.29 19.22
CA GLU A 179 19.58 24.95 18.05
C GLU A 179 19.39 26.48 18.12
N LEU A 180 18.24 26.96 18.58
CA LEU A 180 17.99 28.38 18.85
C LEU A 180 18.95 28.94 19.92
N SER A 181 19.18 28.21 21.00
CA SER A 181 20.14 28.61 22.04
C SER A 181 21.58 28.70 21.51
N GLN A 182 21.99 27.77 20.64
CA GLN A 182 23.31 27.83 19.98
C GLN A 182 23.42 29.04 19.04
N THR A 183 22.32 29.36 18.36
CA THR A 183 22.24 30.52 17.47
C THR A 183 22.36 31.82 18.27
N HIS A 184 21.67 31.95 19.40
CA HIS A 184 21.82 33.08 20.31
C HIS A 184 23.26 33.23 20.80
N ARG A 185 23.94 32.13 21.16
CA ARG A 185 25.35 32.17 21.52
C ARG A 185 26.23 32.71 20.39
N ALA A 186 26.04 32.21 19.17
CA ALA A 186 26.78 32.66 18.00
C ALA A 186 26.58 34.16 17.74
N PHE A 187 25.34 34.65 17.80
CA PHE A 187 25.05 36.08 17.73
C PHE A 187 25.77 36.87 18.82
N GLY A 188 25.72 36.39 20.07
CA GLY A 188 26.43 37.01 21.18
C GLY A 188 27.93 37.15 20.93
N ASP A 189 28.57 36.11 20.39
CA ASP A 189 30.00 36.12 20.10
C ASP A 189 30.33 37.04 18.90
N VAL A 190 29.52 37.03 17.85
CA VAL A 190 29.70 37.92 16.69
C VAL A 190 29.53 39.39 17.07
N PHE A 191 28.44 39.75 17.77
CA PHE A 191 28.22 41.13 18.20
C PHE A 191 29.31 41.61 19.16
N SER A 192 29.84 40.73 20.02
CA SER A 192 30.98 41.07 20.89
C SER A 192 32.23 41.40 20.08
N VAL A 193 32.51 40.67 18.99
CA VAL A 193 33.66 40.94 18.11
C VAL A 193 33.48 42.25 17.34
N ILE A 194 32.27 42.50 16.82
CA ILE A 194 31.94 43.74 16.11
C ILE A 194 32.07 44.93 17.05
N GLY A 195 31.48 44.85 18.25
CA GLY A 195 31.54 45.93 19.23
C GLY A 195 32.97 46.34 19.61
N VAL A 196 33.91 45.39 19.72
CA VAL A 196 35.33 45.70 20.01
C VAL A 196 36.06 46.34 18.83
N ARG A 197 35.66 46.05 17.60
CA ARG A 197 36.31 46.54 16.37
C ARG A 197 35.67 47.79 15.79
N GLU A 198 34.50 48.17 16.29
CA GLU A 198 33.72 49.30 15.81
C GLU A 198 34.35 50.64 16.27
N PRO A 199 34.84 51.48 15.35
CA PRO A 199 35.46 52.76 15.69
C PRO A 199 34.47 53.78 16.29
N GLN A 200 33.16 53.67 16.01
CA GLN A 200 32.16 54.57 16.58
C GLN A 200 31.71 54.11 17.98
N ALA A 201 31.98 54.92 19.00
CA ALA A 201 31.71 54.57 20.40
C ALA A 201 30.23 54.21 20.69
N ALA A 202 29.27 54.92 20.07
CA ALA A 202 27.85 54.65 20.24
C ALA A 202 27.42 53.31 19.62
N ALA A 203 27.95 52.96 18.45
CA ALA A 203 27.69 51.68 17.80
C ALA A 203 28.39 50.53 18.54
N SER A 204 29.62 50.76 19.03
CA SER A 204 30.35 49.83 19.89
C SER A 204 29.56 49.46 21.15
N GLU A 205 29.02 50.44 21.88
CA GLU A 205 28.19 50.20 23.08
C GLU A 205 26.90 49.44 22.74
N ALA A 206 26.25 49.78 21.63
CA ALA A 206 25.05 49.09 21.16
C ALA A 206 25.32 47.61 20.86
N PHE A 207 26.38 47.30 20.12
CA PHE A 207 26.76 45.92 19.80
C PHE A 207 27.14 45.12 21.06
N VAL A 208 27.76 45.74 22.07
CA VAL A 208 28.05 45.08 23.35
C VAL A 208 26.76 44.75 24.11
N LYS A 209 25.78 45.66 24.16
CA LYS A 209 24.45 45.41 24.77
C LYS A 209 23.71 44.28 24.05
N PHE A 210 23.70 44.26 22.72
CA PHE A 210 23.12 43.16 21.95
C PHE A 210 23.86 41.83 22.20
N ALA A 211 25.19 41.87 22.29
CA ALA A 211 25.98 40.68 22.60
C ALA A 211 25.59 40.05 23.96
N GLU A 212 25.44 40.88 24.99
CA GLU A 212 25.03 40.44 26.33
C GLU A 212 23.58 39.93 26.35
N ALA A 213 22.67 40.62 25.65
CA ALA A 213 21.29 40.19 25.52
C ALA A 213 21.18 38.79 24.91
N HIS A 214 21.91 38.55 23.81
CA HIS A 214 21.95 37.25 23.15
C HIS A 214 22.60 36.15 24.01
N ARG A 215 23.63 36.47 24.81
CA ARG A 215 24.20 35.52 25.79
C ARG A 215 23.21 35.17 26.92
N ASN A 216 22.41 36.12 27.38
CA ASN A 216 21.38 35.84 28.40
C ASN A 216 20.23 35.00 27.82
N MET A 217 19.81 35.25 26.57
CA MET A 217 18.83 34.41 25.88
C MET A 217 19.29 32.95 25.71
N GLU A 218 20.58 32.70 25.50
CA GLU A 218 21.15 31.34 25.50
C GLU A 218 21.00 30.67 26.88
N LYS A 219 21.35 31.35 27.97
CA LYS A 219 21.20 30.83 29.33
C LYS A 219 19.75 30.46 29.66
N TYR A 220 18.79 31.33 29.30
CA TYR A 220 17.36 31.05 29.49
C TYR A 220 16.90 29.85 28.65
N GLY A 221 17.39 29.74 27.41
CA GLY A 221 17.14 28.58 26.55
C GLY A 221 17.62 27.27 27.18
N ILE A 222 18.82 27.25 27.76
CA ILE A 222 19.34 26.08 28.47
C ILE A 222 18.51 25.75 29.72
N GLN A 223 18.04 26.76 30.46
CA GLN A 223 17.19 26.57 31.63
C GLN A 223 15.81 26.00 31.26
N LEU A 224 15.23 26.44 30.14
CA LEU A 224 14.01 25.88 29.56
C LEU A 224 14.19 24.39 29.22
N LEU A 225 15.29 24.04 28.55
CA LEU A 225 15.61 22.66 28.20
C LEU A 225 15.73 21.77 29.45
N LYS A 226 16.42 22.24 30.51
CA LYS A 226 16.51 21.52 31.79
C LYS A 226 15.14 21.33 32.45
N THR A 227 14.25 22.31 32.31
CA THR A 227 12.92 22.27 32.89
C THR A 227 12.00 21.30 32.15
N ILE A 228 12.03 21.26 30.82
CA ILE A 228 11.13 20.42 30.01
C ILE A 228 11.65 18.98 29.84
N LYS A 229 12.97 18.75 29.81
CA LYS A 229 13.57 17.43 29.54
C LYS A 229 13.00 16.27 30.39
N PRO A 230 12.71 16.42 31.69
CA PRO A 230 12.15 15.32 32.49
C PRO A 230 10.75 14.86 32.05
N MET A 231 9.96 15.71 31.36
CA MET A 231 8.69 15.31 30.76
C MET A 231 8.85 14.11 29.82
N LEU A 232 9.95 14.05 29.07
CA LEU A 232 10.21 12.92 28.17
C LEU A 232 10.36 11.60 28.92
N HIS A 233 10.91 11.60 30.13
CA HIS A 233 11.09 10.38 30.93
C HIS A 233 9.73 9.86 31.43
N ASP A 234 8.87 10.77 31.88
CA ASP A 234 7.56 10.44 32.42
C ASP A 234 6.61 9.92 31.33
N LEU A 235 6.55 10.62 30.18
CA LEU A 235 5.77 10.17 29.01
C LEU A 235 6.29 8.82 28.47
N ASN A 236 7.61 8.62 28.45
CA ASN A 236 8.21 7.36 28.01
C ASN A 236 7.89 6.19 28.95
N THR A 237 7.80 6.44 30.25
CA THR A 237 7.40 5.42 31.24
C THR A 237 5.94 5.00 31.05
N TYR A 238 5.05 5.96 30.79
CA TYR A 238 3.64 5.67 30.50
C TYR A 238 3.49 4.85 29.20
N LEU A 239 4.17 5.26 28.13
CA LEU A 239 4.10 4.63 26.81
C LEU A 239 4.70 3.22 26.78
N HIS A 240 5.85 3.00 27.42
CA HIS A 240 6.61 1.76 27.29
C HIS A 240 6.47 0.79 28.46
N LYS A 241 5.86 1.19 29.58
CA LYS A 241 5.61 0.29 30.72
C LYS A 241 4.13 0.14 31.03
N ALA A 242 3.40 1.23 31.24
CA ALA A 242 2.01 1.18 31.72
C ALA A 242 1.03 0.65 30.66
N ILE A 243 1.06 1.20 29.43
CA ILE A 243 0.19 0.75 28.34
C ILE A 243 0.45 -0.73 27.96
N PRO A 244 1.70 -1.18 27.76
CA PRO A 244 1.97 -2.57 27.41
C PRO A 244 1.53 -3.59 28.47
N ASP A 245 1.66 -3.27 29.77
CA ASP A 245 1.19 -4.16 30.85
C ASP A 245 -0.35 -4.31 30.85
N THR A 246 -1.07 -3.21 30.66
CA THR A 246 -2.53 -3.23 30.54
C THR A 246 -2.97 -4.01 29.30
N LYS A 247 -2.30 -3.79 28.14
CA LYS A 247 -2.54 -4.57 26.92
C LYS A 247 -2.32 -6.07 27.12
N LEU A 248 -1.25 -6.46 27.81
CA LEU A 248 -0.96 -7.87 28.11
C LEU A 248 -2.07 -8.51 28.97
N THR A 249 -2.60 -7.75 29.94
CA THR A 249 -3.69 -8.22 30.80
C THR A 249 -4.99 -8.41 30.01
N ILE A 250 -5.33 -7.47 29.12
CA ILE A 250 -6.49 -7.59 28.22
C ILE A 250 -6.34 -8.80 27.26
N ARG A 251 -5.14 -9.05 26.72
CA ARG A 251 -4.89 -10.23 25.88
C ARG A 251 -5.09 -11.54 26.64
N LYS A 252 -4.62 -11.64 27.88
CA LYS A 252 -4.86 -12.81 28.76
C LYS A 252 -6.34 -13.02 29.02
N TYR A 253 -7.09 -11.94 29.22
CA TYR A 253 -8.54 -11.98 29.37
C TYR A 253 -9.25 -12.54 28.13
N LEU A 254 -8.93 -12.02 26.94
CA LEU A 254 -9.53 -12.48 25.68
C LEU A 254 -9.27 -13.98 25.47
N ASP A 255 -8.07 -14.46 25.79
CA ASP A 255 -7.74 -15.89 25.65
C ASP A 255 -8.60 -16.79 26.56
N VAL A 256 -8.85 -16.36 27.80
CA VAL A 256 -9.72 -17.06 28.77
C VAL A 256 -11.20 -16.95 28.36
N LYS A 257 -11.64 -15.80 27.85
CA LYS A 257 -12.98 -15.59 27.28
C LYS A 257 -13.25 -16.58 26.16
N PHE A 258 -12.34 -16.67 25.18
CA PHE A 258 -12.50 -17.57 24.04
C PHE A 258 -12.51 -19.04 24.44
N GLU A 259 -11.69 -19.43 25.42
CA GLU A 259 -11.72 -20.78 25.98
C GLU A 259 -13.08 -21.09 26.61
N TYR A 260 -13.64 -20.19 27.42
CA TYR A 260 -14.98 -20.36 28.00
C TYR A 260 -16.08 -20.46 26.93
N LEU A 261 -16.06 -19.59 25.92
CA LEU A 261 -17.05 -19.61 24.82
C LEU A 261 -16.99 -20.90 24.01
N SER A 262 -15.79 -21.45 23.82
CA SER A 262 -15.59 -22.71 23.10
C SER A 262 -16.27 -23.87 23.81
N TYR A 263 -16.17 -23.93 25.15
CA TYR A 263 -16.90 -24.92 25.95
C TYR A 263 -18.41 -24.70 25.94
N CYS A 264 -18.89 -23.45 25.97
CA CYS A 264 -20.32 -23.16 25.83
C CYS A 264 -20.89 -23.64 24.48
N LEU A 265 -20.16 -23.39 23.39
CA LEU A 265 -20.54 -23.86 22.06
C LEU A 265 -20.54 -25.38 21.98
N LYS A 266 -19.51 -26.04 22.52
CA LYS A 266 -19.45 -27.51 22.53
C LYS A 266 -20.59 -28.15 23.31
N VAL A 267 -20.93 -27.60 24.49
CA VAL A 267 -22.10 -28.10 25.25
C VAL A 267 -23.39 -27.96 24.45
N LYS A 268 -23.60 -26.81 23.79
CA LYS A 268 -24.79 -26.61 22.95
C LYS A 268 -24.85 -27.59 21.77
N GLU A 269 -23.73 -27.81 21.07
CA GLU A 269 -23.68 -28.79 19.99
C GLU A 269 -24.04 -30.20 20.50
N MET A 270 -23.49 -30.61 21.65
CA MET A 270 -23.80 -31.92 22.24
C MET A 270 -25.26 -32.04 22.70
N ASP A 271 -25.88 -30.94 23.13
CA ASP A 271 -27.31 -30.88 23.48
C ASP A 271 -28.20 -30.97 22.23
N ASP A 272 -27.85 -30.23 21.16
CA ASP A 272 -28.59 -30.22 19.89
C ASP A 272 -28.50 -31.58 19.17
N GLU A 273 -27.33 -32.23 19.23
CA GLU A 273 -27.12 -33.60 18.74
C GLU A 273 -27.98 -34.61 19.52
N GLU A 274 -27.98 -34.52 20.86
CA GLU A 274 -28.78 -35.39 21.73
C GLU A 274 -30.27 -35.26 21.42
N TYR A 275 -30.77 -34.02 21.30
CA TYR A 275 -32.16 -33.74 20.97
C TYR A 275 -32.56 -34.31 19.60
N SER A 276 -31.69 -34.15 18.60
CA SER A 276 -31.94 -34.64 17.23
C SER A 276 -32.01 -36.16 17.17
N CYS A 277 -31.10 -36.87 17.87
CA CYS A 277 -31.10 -38.34 17.89
C CYS A 277 -32.31 -38.91 18.64
N ILE A 278 -32.72 -38.27 19.75
CA ILE A 278 -33.94 -38.64 20.46
C ILE A 278 -35.18 -38.46 19.57
N ALA A 279 -35.24 -37.38 18.78
CA ALA A 279 -36.35 -37.14 17.85
C ALA A 279 -36.45 -38.20 16.74
N MET A 280 -35.32 -38.83 16.36
CA MET A 280 -35.25 -39.91 15.37
C MET A 280 -35.49 -41.31 15.97
N GLY A 281 -35.63 -41.43 17.29
CA GLY A 281 -35.88 -42.71 17.97
C GLY A 281 -34.64 -43.58 18.18
N GLU A 282 -33.44 -43.05 17.93
CA GLU A 282 -32.16 -43.75 18.09
C GLU A 282 -31.34 -43.14 19.23
N PRO A 283 -31.30 -43.76 20.44
CA PRO A 283 -30.51 -43.23 21.54
C PRO A 283 -29.01 -43.40 21.27
N MET A 284 -28.23 -42.32 21.44
CA MET A 284 -26.77 -42.38 21.26
C MET A 284 -26.09 -43.28 22.28
N TYR A 285 -25.07 -44.02 21.83
CA TYR A 285 -24.18 -44.82 22.70
C TYR A 285 -23.68 -44.05 23.92
N ARG A 286 -23.11 -42.85 23.71
CA ARG A 286 -22.60 -41.95 24.77
C ARG A 286 -23.63 -41.68 25.86
N VAL A 287 -24.90 -41.51 25.50
CA VAL A 287 -25.99 -41.21 26.45
C VAL A 287 -26.41 -42.48 27.18
N GLY A 288 -26.51 -43.60 26.45
CA GLY A 288 -26.83 -44.92 27.01
C GLY A 288 -25.78 -45.46 27.99
N THR A 289 -24.53 -44.98 27.93
CA THR A 289 -23.42 -45.39 28.79
C THR A 289 -23.06 -44.39 29.90
N GLY A 290 -23.98 -43.49 30.27
CA GLY A 290 -23.82 -42.59 31.43
C GLY A 290 -23.23 -41.20 31.13
N ASN A 291 -23.00 -40.89 29.85
CA ASN A 291 -22.69 -39.56 29.33
C ASN A 291 -21.44 -38.87 29.93
N TYR A 292 -20.38 -39.64 30.20
CA TYR A 292 -19.17 -39.15 30.87
C TYR A 292 -18.43 -38.05 30.10
N GLU A 293 -18.40 -38.12 28.77
CA GLU A 293 -17.78 -37.08 27.93
C GLU A 293 -18.46 -35.72 28.12
N TYR A 294 -19.80 -35.67 28.15
CA TYR A 294 -20.55 -34.44 28.41
C TYR A 294 -20.27 -33.89 29.79
N ARG A 295 -20.25 -34.78 30.79
CA ARG A 295 -20.00 -34.42 32.19
C ARG A 295 -18.59 -33.85 32.38
N LEU A 296 -17.60 -34.36 31.64
CA LEU A 296 -16.26 -33.79 31.56
C LEU A 296 -16.28 -32.38 30.94
N VAL A 297 -16.94 -32.18 29.80
CA VAL A 297 -17.07 -30.87 29.15
C VAL A 297 -17.79 -29.85 30.05
N LEU A 298 -18.83 -30.28 30.77
CA LEU A 298 -19.53 -29.45 31.76
C LEU A 298 -18.61 -28.98 32.90
N ARG A 299 -17.73 -29.86 33.40
CA ARG A 299 -16.72 -29.51 34.41
C ARG A 299 -15.76 -28.46 33.88
N CYS A 300 -15.19 -28.70 32.69
CA CYS A 300 -14.25 -27.78 32.06
C CYS A 300 -14.90 -26.41 31.76
N ARG A 301 -16.18 -26.40 31.37
CA ARG A 301 -16.97 -25.17 31.21
C ARG A 301 -17.09 -24.38 32.51
N GLN A 302 -17.39 -25.05 33.64
CA GLN A 302 -17.51 -24.40 34.94
C GLN A 302 -16.19 -23.77 35.38
N GLU A 303 -15.07 -24.49 35.24
CA GLU A 303 -13.74 -23.96 35.57
C GLU A 303 -13.33 -22.79 34.67
N ALA A 304 -13.60 -22.89 33.36
CA ALA A 304 -13.35 -21.81 32.41
C ALA A 304 -14.19 -20.56 32.75
N ARG A 305 -15.45 -20.73 33.18
CA ARG A 305 -16.32 -19.62 33.65
C ARG A 305 -15.73 -18.91 34.86
N THR A 306 -15.24 -19.65 35.86
CA THR A 306 -14.64 -19.06 37.06
C THR A 306 -13.38 -18.26 36.72
N ARG A 307 -12.50 -18.81 35.86
CA ARG A 307 -11.30 -18.09 35.39
C ARG A 307 -11.67 -16.84 34.59
N PHE A 308 -12.67 -16.93 33.72
CA PHE A 308 -13.20 -15.82 32.93
C PHE A 308 -13.72 -14.69 33.83
N ALA A 309 -14.57 -15.01 34.81
CA ALA A 309 -15.15 -14.03 35.73
C ALA A 309 -14.07 -13.31 36.56
N LYS A 310 -13.06 -14.04 37.05
CA LYS A 310 -11.92 -13.46 37.78
C LYS A 310 -11.12 -12.51 36.90
N MET A 311 -10.71 -12.95 35.72
CA MET A 311 -9.89 -12.14 34.81
C MET A 311 -10.63 -10.90 34.29
N ARG A 312 -11.96 -10.98 34.14
CA ARG A 312 -12.81 -9.83 33.80
C ARG A 312 -12.73 -8.74 34.87
N LYS A 313 -12.78 -9.13 36.14
CA LYS A 313 -12.65 -8.21 37.28
C LYS A 313 -11.25 -7.56 37.31
N ASP A 314 -10.21 -8.37 37.16
CA ASP A 314 -8.81 -7.90 37.17
C ASP A 314 -8.54 -6.86 36.05
N VAL A 315 -9.09 -7.07 34.84
CA VAL A 315 -8.95 -6.12 33.72
C VAL A 315 -9.68 -4.81 34.00
N LEU A 316 -10.89 -4.85 34.54
CA LEU A 316 -11.67 -3.63 34.84
C LEU A 316 -10.95 -2.76 35.87
N GLU A 317 -10.45 -3.36 36.95
CA GLU A 317 -9.68 -2.65 37.98
C GLU A 317 -8.39 -2.02 37.40
N LYS A 318 -7.66 -2.74 36.53
CA LYS A 318 -6.46 -2.20 35.88
C LYS A 318 -6.72 -1.04 34.92
N ILE A 319 -7.81 -1.10 34.15
CA ILE A 319 -8.18 -0.01 33.22
C ILE A 319 -8.52 1.25 34.01
N GLU A 320 -9.29 1.12 35.10
CA GLU A 320 -9.64 2.26 35.95
C GLU A 320 -8.41 2.92 36.59
N LEU A 321 -7.46 2.11 37.08
CA LEU A 321 -6.20 2.61 37.63
C LEU A 321 -5.34 3.35 36.59
N LEU A 322 -5.35 2.86 35.34
CA LEU A 322 -4.61 3.51 34.26
C LEU A 322 -5.24 4.85 33.86
N ASP A 323 -6.57 4.92 33.77
CA ASP A 323 -7.31 6.13 33.43
C ASP A 323 -7.13 7.22 34.51
N GLN A 324 -7.15 6.85 35.79
CA GLN A 324 -6.92 7.80 36.89
C GLN A 324 -5.49 8.38 36.85
N LYS A 325 -4.48 7.54 36.58
CA LYS A 325 -3.08 7.96 36.50
C LYS A 325 -2.80 8.85 35.28
N HIS A 326 -3.41 8.50 34.14
CA HIS A 326 -3.29 9.24 32.87
C HIS A 326 -3.61 10.73 33.03
N VAL A 327 -4.77 11.04 33.63
CA VAL A 327 -5.28 12.41 33.76
C VAL A 327 -4.35 13.25 34.65
N GLN A 328 -3.90 12.68 35.77
CA GLN A 328 -3.01 13.37 36.69
C GLN A 328 -1.64 13.68 36.06
N ASP A 329 -1.07 12.70 35.35
CA ASP A 329 0.24 12.84 34.71
C ASP A 329 0.19 13.92 33.59
N ILE A 330 -0.82 13.92 32.72
CA ILE A 330 -0.92 14.91 31.63
C ILE A 330 -1.04 16.34 32.16
N VAL A 331 -1.93 16.57 33.13
CA VAL A 331 -2.17 17.91 33.67
C VAL A 331 -0.87 18.47 34.25
N PHE A 332 -0.14 17.66 35.01
CA PHE A 332 1.15 18.06 35.57
C PHE A 332 2.19 18.39 34.49
N GLN A 333 2.29 17.57 33.44
CA GLN A 333 3.24 17.82 32.35
C GLN A 333 2.88 19.08 31.55
N LEU A 334 1.59 19.30 31.23
CA LEU A 334 1.16 20.50 30.50
C LEU A 334 1.42 21.78 31.30
N GLN A 335 1.12 21.78 32.60
CA GLN A 335 1.44 22.91 33.47
C GLN A 335 2.94 23.21 33.45
N ARG A 336 3.77 22.18 33.62
CA ARG A 336 5.24 22.31 33.55
C ARG A 336 5.72 22.90 32.22
N PHE A 337 5.12 22.48 31.10
CA PHE A 337 5.44 23.00 29.78
C PHE A 337 5.07 24.48 29.64
N VAL A 338 3.81 24.82 29.91
CA VAL A 338 3.29 26.19 29.76
C VAL A 338 4.04 27.16 30.66
N SER A 339 4.24 26.79 31.93
CA SER A 339 5.01 27.63 32.87
C SER A 339 6.47 27.80 32.44
N GLY A 340 7.09 26.76 31.91
CA GLY A 340 8.46 26.84 31.38
C GLY A 340 8.57 27.78 30.18
N MET A 341 7.67 27.64 29.21
CA MET A 341 7.63 28.45 28.00
C MET A 341 7.31 29.92 28.29
N SER A 342 6.30 30.20 29.12
CA SER A 342 5.95 31.56 29.54
C SER A 342 7.16 32.25 30.15
N ARG A 343 7.79 31.61 31.13
CA ARG A 343 8.96 32.14 31.81
C ARG A 343 10.11 32.46 30.84
N TYR A 344 10.40 31.56 29.89
CA TYR A 344 11.44 31.78 28.89
C TYR A 344 11.16 33.03 28.04
N TYR A 345 9.93 33.17 27.52
CA TYR A 345 9.58 34.33 26.70
C TYR A 345 9.53 35.64 27.49
N ASP A 346 9.04 35.60 28.73
CA ASP A 346 9.01 36.76 29.63
C ASP A 346 10.44 37.24 29.96
N GLU A 347 11.35 36.30 30.25
CA GLU A 347 12.78 36.59 30.51
C GLU A 347 13.49 37.14 29.24
N CYS A 348 13.24 36.55 28.06
CA CYS A 348 13.78 37.06 26.78
C CYS A 348 13.24 38.46 26.43
N TYR A 349 11.94 38.69 26.64
CA TYR A 349 11.32 39.98 26.38
C TYR A 349 11.88 41.07 27.29
N ALA A 350 12.07 40.78 28.58
CA ALA A 350 12.67 41.73 29.53
C ALA A 350 14.07 42.19 29.08
N VAL A 351 14.92 41.23 28.66
CA VAL A 351 16.28 41.52 28.19
C VAL A 351 16.30 42.29 26.87
N LEU A 352 15.41 41.95 25.92
CA LEU A 352 15.33 42.68 24.65
C LEU A 352 14.76 44.09 24.81
N LYS A 353 13.82 44.29 25.74
CA LYS A 353 13.24 45.60 26.06
C LYS A 353 14.29 46.56 26.63
N GLU A 354 15.25 46.08 27.39
CA GLU A 354 16.36 46.88 27.92
C GLU A 354 17.46 47.15 26.88
N ALA A 355 17.47 46.42 25.76
CA ALA A 355 18.45 46.53 24.68
C ALA A 355 18.00 47.44 23.51
N ASP A 356 17.13 48.43 23.75
CA ASP A 356 16.69 49.40 22.73
C ASP A 356 17.78 50.45 22.48
N VAL A 357 18.49 50.35 21.35
CA VAL A 357 19.60 51.25 20.99
C VAL A 357 19.52 51.71 19.52
N PHE A 358 18.32 52.04 19.03
CA PHE A 358 18.14 52.64 17.71
C PHE A 358 18.03 54.18 17.76
N PRO A 359 18.57 54.90 16.75
CA PRO A 359 19.25 54.42 15.54
C PRO A 359 20.78 54.30 15.65
N ILE A 360 21.34 53.23 15.08
CA ILE A 360 22.78 53.04 14.86
C ILE A 360 23.08 53.47 13.41
N GLU A 361 23.73 54.61 13.22
CA GLU A 361 24.30 54.96 11.91
C GLU A 361 25.58 54.14 11.70
N VAL A 362 25.64 53.34 10.62
CA VAL A 362 26.82 52.57 10.21
C VAL A 362 27.30 53.10 8.86
N ASP A 363 28.42 53.82 8.84
CA ASP A 363 28.99 54.41 7.62
C ASP A 363 29.80 53.37 6.82
N LEU A 364 29.16 52.78 5.80
CA LEU A 364 29.73 51.75 4.92
C LEU A 364 30.70 52.30 3.86
N SER A 365 30.95 53.62 3.82
CA SER A 365 31.71 54.26 2.73
C SER A 365 33.22 53.99 2.73
N ARG A 366 33.79 53.40 3.80
CA ARG A 366 35.25 53.22 3.93
C ARG A 366 35.80 51.83 3.60
N THR A 367 34.99 50.86 3.20
CA THR A 367 35.44 49.46 3.04
C THR A 367 35.53 48.93 1.59
N MET A 368 35.19 49.71 0.56
CA MET A 368 35.35 49.28 -0.83
C MET A 368 36.71 49.68 -1.42
N ILE A 369 37.57 48.68 -1.62
CA ILE A 369 38.87 48.78 -2.29
C ILE A 369 38.65 48.85 -3.83
N ASN A 370 39.26 49.86 -4.46
CA ASN A 370 39.29 50.14 -5.89
C ASN A 370 39.77 48.96 -6.77
N TYR A 371 39.01 48.62 -7.81
CA TYR A 371 39.55 48.14 -9.09
C TYR A 371 39.14 49.13 -10.19
N GLY A 372 40.15 49.70 -10.86
CA GLY A 372 40.02 50.86 -11.72
C GLY A 372 39.29 50.60 -13.04
N SER A 373 38.36 51.48 -13.35
CA SER A 373 37.78 51.68 -14.67
C SER A 373 38.68 52.62 -15.49
N GLN A 374 39.40 52.10 -16.47
CA GLN A 374 39.76 52.91 -17.64
C GLN A 374 38.61 52.85 -18.64
N SER A 375 38.17 54.04 -19.02
CA SER A 375 37.06 54.35 -19.90
C SER A 375 37.25 53.81 -21.32
N ARG A 376 36.14 53.42 -21.95
CA ARG A 376 35.82 53.78 -23.33
C ARG A 376 34.31 53.75 -23.54
N SER A 377 33.78 54.92 -23.87
CA SER A 377 32.41 55.17 -24.29
C SER A 377 32.11 54.47 -25.61
N PHE A 378 30.92 53.89 -25.75
CA PHE A 378 30.19 53.91 -27.02
C PHE A 378 28.69 54.04 -26.74
N THR A 379 28.07 54.77 -27.67
CA THR A 379 26.73 55.32 -27.74
C THR A 379 25.63 54.27 -27.85
N GLU A 380 24.46 54.65 -27.35
CA GLU A 380 23.17 53.99 -27.56
C GLU A 380 22.83 53.98 -29.06
N GLU A 381 22.70 52.79 -29.64
CA GLU A 381 21.89 52.55 -30.82
C GLU A 381 20.93 51.39 -30.53
N GLU A 382 19.72 51.59 -30.99
CA GLU A 382 18.57 50.69 -30.93
C GLU A 382 18.92 49.32 -31.52
N GLU A 383 18.67 48.24 -30.78
CA GLU A 383 18.53 46.91 -31.39
C GLU A 383 17.04 46.56 -31.50
N GLU A 384 16.61 46.62 -32.76
CA GLU A 384 15.44 45.98 -33.33
C GLU A 384 15.33 44.49 -32.95
N GLY A 385 14.11 43.97 -33.14
CA GLY A 385 13.72 42.62 -32.80
C GLY A 385 14.74 41.55 -33.20
N GLY A 386 15.32 40.90 -32.19
CA GLY A 386 15.97 39.61 -32.33
C GLY A 386 14.92 38.56 -32.63
N GLY A 387 14.81 38.19 -33.90
CA GLY A 387 13.99 37.09 -34.38
C GLY A 387 14.25 35.82 -33.57
N SER A 388 13.16 35.16 -33.21
CA SER A 388 13.16 33.74 -32.87
C SER A 388 13.86 32.97 -33.98
N GLU A 389 15.06 32.47 -33.72
CA GLU A 389 15.63 31.39 -34.52
C GLU A 389 14.74 30.16 -34.33
N GLU A 390 13.74 30.04 -35.20
CA GLU A 390 13.17 28.75 -35.58
C GLU A 390 14.33 27.90 -36.08
N GLN A 391 14.82 27.00 -35.23
CA GLN A 391 15.67 25.91 -35.69
C GLN A 391 14.83 25.01 -36.60
N ASP A 392 15.17 25.10 -37.88
CA ASP A 392 14.71 24.28 -38.99
C ASP A 392 14.49 22.81 -38.58
N GLY A 393 13.26 22.34 -38.80
CA GLY A 393 12.73 21.04 -38.36
C GLY A 393 13.23 19.86 -39.19
N GLY A 394 14.55 19.69 -39.31
CA GLY A 394 15.17 18.45 -39.78
C GLY A 394 15.26 17.42 -38.65
N ALA A 395 15.11 16.13 -38.96
CA ALA A 395 15.39 15.06 -38.00
C ALA A 395 16.88 15.11 -37.59
N GLU A 396 17.16 15.46 -36.34
CA GLU A 396 18.52 15.59 -35.84
C GLU A 396 18.96 14.29 -35.17
N LEU A 397 19.89 13.56 -35.80
CA LEU A 397 20.47 12.33 -35.24
C LEU A 397 21.62 12.69 -34.29
N LYS A 398 21.41 12.48 -32.98
CA LYS A 398 22.43 12.68 -31.94
C LYS A 398 23.00 11.34 -31.53
N ALA A 399 24.24 11.05 -31.90
CA ALA A 399 24.96 9.84 -31.51
C ALA A 399 26.01 10.13 -30.44
N ALA A 400 26.28 9.16 -29.57
CA ALA A 400 27.42 9.22 -28.66
C ALA A 400 27.86 7.83 -28.18
N THR A 401 29.11 7.77 -27.74
CA THR A 401 29.73 6.61 -27.08
C THR A 401 30.34 7.06 -25.75
N VAL A 402 30.23 6.22 -24.73
CA VAL A 402 30.86 6.42 -23.42
C VAL A 402 31.78 5.26 -23.05
N TYR A 403 32.86 5.61 -22.37
CA TYR A 403 33.87 4.70 -21.82
C TYR A 403 34.00 4.89 -20.31
N TRP A 404 34.27 3.81 -19.60
CA TRP A 404 34.59 3.82 -18.18
C TRP A 404 36.10 3.98 -17.97
N ASP A 405 36.49 5.08 -17.31
CA ASP A 405 37.85 5.24 -16.83
C ASP A 405 37.96 4.69 -15.40
N ALA A 406 38.37 3.43 -15.28
CA ALA A 406 38.55 2.79 -13.99
C ALA A 406 39.61 3.47 -13.08
N THR A 407 40.59 4.17 -13.68
CA THR A 407 41.66 4.86 -12.93
C THR A 407 41.12 6.09 -12.21
N HIS A 408 40.33 6.90 -12.92
CA HIS A 408 39.77 8.14 -12.40
C HIS A 408 38.34 7.99 -11.88
N LYS A 409 37.73 6.79 -12.04
CA LYS A 409 36.31 6.50 -11.75
C LYS A 409 35.39 7.53 -12.41
N ALA A 410 35.66 7.80 -13.69
CA ALA A 410 35.00 8.85 -14.46
C ALA A 410 34.49 8.31 -15.79
N VAL A 411 33.46 8.97 -16.34
CA VAL A 411 32.94 8.66 -17.67
C VAL A 411 33.65 9.52 -18.70
N GLN A 412 34.20 8.89 -19.73
CA GLN A 412 34.72 9.58 -20.91
C GLN A 412 33.67 9.52 -22.01
N LEU A 413 33.16 10.68 -22.44
CA LEU A 413 32.12 10.80 -23.47
C LEU A 413 32.73 11.23 -24.80
N LYS A 414 32.36 10.55 -25.88
CA LYS A 414 32.61 10.96 -27.26
C LYS A 414 31.30 11.19 -27.98
N GLU A 415 31.11 12.41 -28.49
CA GLU A 415 29.89 12.83 -29.18
C GLU A 415 30.01 12.66 -30.70
N GLY A 416 28.88 12.46 -31.36
CA GLY A 416 28.77 12.35 -32.82
C GLY A 416 29.28 11.03 -33.41
N VAL A 417 29.67 10.06 -32.57
CA VAL A 417 30.24 8.79 -32.99
C VAL A 417 29.54 7.61 -32.31
N ILE A 418 29.52 6.48 -33.02
CA ILE A 418 29.10 5.17 -32.50
C ILE A 418 30.29 4.22 -32.66
N GLU A 419 31.12 4.14 -31.63
CA GLU A 419 32.24 3.20 -31.54
C GLU A 419 31.76 1.93 -30.82
N LYS A 420 31.85 0.78 -31.49
CA LYS A 420 31.31 -0.50 -30.98
C LYS A 420 32.17 -1.08 -29.85
N GLU A 421 33.39 -0.61 -29.75
CA GLU A 421 34.38 -0.93 -28.73
C GLU A 421 34.09 -0.20 -27.40
N GLY A 422 33.17 0.76 -27.39
CA GLY A 422 32.78 1.50 -26.20
C GLY A 422 31.87 0.72 -25.24
N ASP A 423 31.95 1.07 -23.96
CA ASP A 423 31.25 0.38 -22.88
C ASP A 423 29.73 0.61 -22.93
N ALA A 424 29.31 1.77 -23.42
CA ALA A 424 27.95 1.99 -23.92
C ALA A 424 27.93 2.96 -25.11
N TYR A 425 27.06 2.73 -26.08
CA TYR A 425 26.90 3.58 -27.26
C TYR A 425 25.46 3.57 -27.77
N GLY A 426 25.08 4.60 -28.50
CA GLY A 426 23.69 4.77 -28.89
C GLY A 426 23.42 6.09 -29.59
N TYR A 427 22.16 6.29 -29.95
CA TYR A 427 21.71 7.54 -30.55
C TYR A 427 20.27 7.87 -30.15
N LEU A 428 19.95 9.16 -30.20
CA LEU A 428 18.60 9.70 -30.25
C LEU A 428 18.35 10.25 -31.65
N ASN A 429 17.37 9.69 -32.36
CA ASN A 429 16.81 10.28 -33.55
C ASN A 429 15.66 11.19 -33.13
N ASP A 430 15.88 12.50 -33.12
CA ASP A 430 14.85 13.46 -32.73
C ASP A 430 13.91 13.79 -33.91
N SER A 431 12.90 12.94 -34.09
CA SER A 431 11.86 13.08 -35.10
C SER A 431 10.48 13.43 -34.53
N LEU A 432 10.44 14.01 -33.31
CA LEU A 432 9.20 14.26 -32.57
C LEU A 432 8.25 15.19 -33.34
N SER A 433 8.77 16.28 -33.91
CA SER A 433 7.96 17.26 -34.64
C SER A 433 7.45 16.75 -35.99
N GLN A 434 8.14 15.78 -36.61
CA GLN A 434 7.80 15.25 -37.94
C GLN A 434 6.90 14.02 -37.87
N THR A 435 7.12 13.16 -36.87
CA THR A 435 6.46 11.84 -36.78
C THR A 435 5.67 11.63 -35.50
N GLY A 436 5.75 12.57 -34.56
CA GLY A 436 5.20 12.41 -33.23
C GLY A 436 6.06 11.55 -32.30
N TRP A 437 7.22 11.04 -32.73
CA TRP A 437 8.11 10.25 -31.88
C TRP A 437 9.58 10.59 -32.12
N SER A 438 10.36 10.67 -31.06
CA SER A 438 11.80 10.42 -31.14
C SER A 438 12.08 8.93 -30.93
N VAL A 439 13.20 8.44 -31.45
CA VAL A 439 13.63 7.05 -31.28
C VAL A 439 15.00 7.02 -30.61
N LEU A 440 15.11 6.33 -29.47
CA LEU A 440 16.34 6.17 -28.70
C LEU A 440 16.77 4.71 -28.76
N GLU A 441 18.02 4.47 -29.15
CA GLU A 441 18.62 3.14 -29.08
C GLU A 441 19.94 3.18 -28.31
N ILE A 442 20.08 2.28 -27.33
CA ILE A 442 21.28 2.17 -26.48
C ILE A 442 21.72 0.71 -26.39
N ARG A 443 23.00 0.48 -26.65
CA ARG A 443 23.70 -0.77 -26.36
C ARG A 443 24.75 -0.55 -25.28
N ALA A 444 24.87 -1.49 -24.35
CA ALA A 444 25.84 -1.39 -23.25
C ALA A 444 26.37 -2.77 -22.83
N GLY A 445 27.59 -2.81 -22.31
CA GLY A 445 28.24 -4.04 -21.82
C GLY A 445 28.94 -4.87 -22.90
N TYR A 446 29.08 -4.32 -24.10
CA TYR A 446 29.73 -4.96 -25.27
C TYR A 446 31.14 -4.42 -25.54
N GLY A 447 31.68 -3.57 -24.66
CA GLY A 447 33.00 -2.96 -24.80
C GLY A 447 34.14 -3.99 -24.83
N GLU A 448 35.34 -3.56 -25.25
CA GLU A 448 36.52 -4.43 -25.30
C GLU A 448 36.90 -5.01 -23.93
N THR A 449 36.68 -4.24 -22.87
CA THR A 449 36.85 -4.68 -21.49
C THR A 449 35.48 -4.88 -20.86
N LEU A 450 35.23 -6.10 -20.37
CA LEU A 450 34.00 -6.41 -19.67
C LEU A 450 33.98 -5.71 -18.30
N GLU A 451 33.14 -4.69 -18.19
CA GLU A 451 32.86 -3.99 -16.95
C GLU A 451 31.84 -4.73 -16.08
N HIS A 452 31.80 -4.40 -14.80
CA HIS A 452 30.76 -4.90 -13.91
C HIS A 452 29.38 -4.41 -14.35
N ASP A 453 28.36 -5.28 -14.27
CA ASP A 453 26.98 -4.96 -14.69
C ASP A 453 26.41 -3.67 -14.04
N GLU A 454 26.82 -3.34 -12.81
CA GLU A 454 26.46 -2.07 -12.16
C GLU A 454 27.02 -0.83 -12.90
N VAL A 455 28.25 -0.93 -13.40
CA VAL A 455 28.89 0.09 -14.26
C VAL A 455 28.20 0.12 -15.62
N THR A 456 27.88 -1.03 -16.21
CA THR A 456 27.13 -1.12 -17.48
C THR A 456 25.80 -0.36 -17.40
N TYR A 457 25.01 -0.59 -16.35
CA TYR A 457 23.75 0.14 -16.14
C TYR A 457 23.97 1.63 -15.91
N PHE A 458 24.98 2.01 -15.12
CA PHE A 458 25.33 3.42 -14.90
C PHE A 458 25.67 4.13 -16.21
N LEU A 459 26.50 3.53 -17.07
CA LEU A 459 26.89 4.09 -18.36
C LEU A 459 25.72 4.17 -19.33
N ALA A 460 24.86 3.15 -19.37
CA ALA A 460 23.64 3.17 -20.19
C ALA A 460 22.72 4.33 -19.76
N GLY A 461 22.53 4.51 -18.45
CA GLY A 461 21.79 5.64 -17.90
C GLY A 461 22.43 6.97 -18.25
N TYR A 462 23.75 7.09 -18.08
CA TYR A 462 24.51 8.30 -18.42
C TYR A 462 24.34 8.70 -19.88
N LEU A 463 24.47 7.73 -20.79
CA LEU A 463 24.32 7.98 -22.21
C LEU A 463 22.89 8.42 -22.56
N GLU A 464 21.86 7.76 -22.01
CA GLU A 464 20.47 8.18 -22.16
C GLU A 464 20.24 9.61 -21.66
N GLY A 465 20.76 9.91 -20.47
CA GLY A 465 20.59 11.20 -19.83
C GLY A 465 21.25 12.32 -20.63
N PHE A 466 22.43 12.06 -21.19
CA PHE A 466 23.12 13.02 -22.04
C PHE A 466 22.38 13.26 -23.36
N LEU A 467 21.99 12.18 -24.06
CA LEU A 467 21.33 12.27 -25.37
C LEU A 467 19.94 12.90 -25.30
N THR A 468 19.19 12.64 -24.22
CA THR A 468 17.79 13.08 -24.07
C THR A 468 17.61 14.32 -23.19
N ALA A 469 18.70 14.92 -22.68
CA ALA A 469 18.66 16.03 -21.74
C ALA A 469 17.75 17.22 -22.14
N PRO A 470 17.74 17.72 -23.40
CA PRO A 470 16.84 18.80 -23.79
C PRO A 470 15.37 18.42 -23.58
N GLN A 471 14.98 17.24 -24.08
CA GLN A 471 13.61 16.75 -23.96
C GLN A 471 13.24 16.41 -22.52
N MET A 472 14.18 15.93 -21.70
CA MET A 472 13.95 15.70 -20.26
C MET A 472 13.57 16.99 -19.54
N ILE A 473 14.26 18.10 -19.82
CA ILE A 473 13.99 19.40 -19.19
C ILE A 473 12.60 19.92 -19.60
N SER A 474 12.27 19.89 -20.90
CA SER A 474 10.97 20.33 -21.39
C SER A 474 9.83 19.42 -20.89
N HIS A 475 10.02 18.11 -20.90
CA HIS A 475 9.02 17.17 -20.41
C HIS A 475 8.76 17.34 -18.91
N TYR A 476 9.81 17.56 -18.09
CA TYR A 476 9.65 17.88 -16.68
C TYR A 476 8.87 19.17 -16.47
N ALA A 477 9.17 20.23 -17.23
CA ALA A 477 8.43 21.50 -17.18
C ALA A 477 6.95 21.34 -17.52
N ASN A 478 6.61 20.42 -18.44
CA ASN A 478 5.24 20.13 -18.83
C ASN A 478 4.50 19.29 -17.77
N MET A 479 5.16 18.27 -17.22
CA MET A 479 4.55 17.28 -16.33
C MET A 479 4.46 17.71 -14.87
N TYR A 480 5.44 18.45 -14.35
CA TYR A 480 5.46 18.94 -12.98
C TYR A 480 4.16 19.66 -12.57
N PRO A 481 3.67 20.67 -13.31
CA PRO A 481 2.43 21.38 -12.95
C PRO A 481 1.16 20.54 -13.12
N GLN A 482 1.22 19.37 -13.77
CA GLN A 482 0.06 18.48 -13.90
C GLN A 482 -0.22 17.73 -12.59
N LEU A 483 0.84 17.34 -11.88
CA LEU A 483 0.77 16.55 -10.64
C LEU A 483 0.90 17.42 -9.38
N ILE A 484 1.81 18.39 -9.36
CA ILE A 484 2.10 19.23 -8.19
C ILE A 484 1.60 20.65 -8.44
N LYS A 485 0.32 20.88 -8.11
CA LYS A 485 -0.36 22.19 -8.26
C LYS A 485 -0.35 23.01 -6.97
N ASP A 486 -0.53 22.35 -5.83
CA ASP A 486 -0.52 23.00 -4.51
C ASP A 486 0.88 22.84 -3.89
N PRO A 487 1.55 23.94 -3.49
CA PRO A 487 2.84 23.88 -2.78
C PRO A 487 2.85 22.98 -1.54
N LYS A 488 1.70 22.71 -0.92
CA LYS A 488 1.56 21.79 0.21
C LYS A 488 1.83 20.33 -0.15
N VAL A 489 1.73 19.95 -1.43
CA VAL A 489 1.96 18.58 -1.92
C VAL A 489 3.45 18.25 -1.99
N LEU A 490 4.29 19.23 -2.38
CA LEU A 490 5.71 19.02 -2.66
C LEU A 490 6.45 18.44 -1.44
N GLY A 491 6.33 19.09 -0.28
CA GLY A 491 7.08 18.67 0.92
C GLY A 491 6.80 17.23 1.37
N PRO A 492 5.54 16.77 1.47
CA PRO A 492 5.21 15.37 1.72
C PRO A 492 5.78 14.39 0.68
N VAL A 493 5.64 14.70 -0.61
CA VAL A 493 6.12 13.84 -1.72
C VAL A 493 7.64 13.72 -1.70
N GLU A 494 8.37 14.83 -1.63
CA GLU A 494 9.84 14.84 -1.53
C GLU A 494 10.32 14.01 -0.33
N ARG A 495 9.70 14.19 0.85
CA ARG A 495 10.06 13.41 2.04
C ARG A 495 9.79 11.92 1.89
N PHE A 496 8.71 11.54 1.19
CA PHE A 496 8.42 10.14 0.93
C PHE A 496 9.47 9.54 -0.01
N MET A 497 9.74 10.22 -1.13
CA MET A 497 10.68 9.75 -2.15
C MET A 497 12.11 9.64 -1.61
N VAL A 498 12.58 10.62 -0.82
CA VAL A 498 13.90 10.56 -0.18
C VAL A 498 14.00 9.36 0.77
N LYS A 499 12.95 9.07 1.56
CA LYS A 499 12.93 7.91 2.45
C LYS A 499 12.89 6.59 1.67
N GLN A 500 12.12 6.55 0.59
CA GLN A 500 11.99 5.35 -0.26
C GLN A 500 13.30 5.03 -0.98
N ASP A 501 13.98 6.04 -1.55
CA ASP A 501 15.29 5.88 -2.17
C ASP A 501 16.35 5.45 -1.13
N SER A 502 16.37 6.10 0.04
CA SER A 502 17.29 5.74 1.12
C SER A 502 17.11 4.29 1.57
N TRP A 503 15.85 3.87 1.77
CA TRP A 503 15.52 2.49 2.15
C TRP A 503 15.92 1.50 1.04
N THR A 504 15.63 1.82 -0.21
CA THR A 504 15.99 0.98 -1.36
C THR A 504 17.50 0.75 -1.42
N ARG A 505 18.29 1.82 -1.32
CA ARG A 505 19.76 1.74 -1.31
C ARG A 505 20.30 1.00 -0.10
N GLU A 506 19.66 1.11 1.07
CA GLU A 506 20.01 0.34 2.26
C GLU A 506 19.76 -1.16 2.04
N GLN A 507 18.60 -1.54 1.50
CA GLN A 507 18.29 -2.93 1.18
C GLN A 507 19.22 -3.53 0.13
N VAL A 508 19.59 -2.77 -0.90
CA VAL A 508 20.62 -3.18 -1.87
C VAL A 508 21.94 -3.49 -1.14
N LYS A 509 22.42 -2.59 -0.28
CA LYS A 509 23.67 -2.82 0.48
C LYS A 509 23.62 -4.06 1.36
N LEU A 510 22.47 -4.33 1.99
CA LEU A 510 22.30 -5.45 2.91
C LEU A 510 22.11 -6.80 2.21
N ASN A 511 21.41 -6.82 1.08
CA ASN A 511 20.89 -8.07 0.49
C ASN A 511 21.43 -8.39 -0.92
N ARG A 512 22.26 -7.53 -1.53
CA ARG A 512 22.76 -7.74 -2.91
C ARG A 512 23.54 -9.04 -3.14
N SER A 513 24.06 -9.67 -2.09
CA SER A 513 24.82 -10.92 -2.18
C SER A 513 23.96 -12.17 -1.96
N THR A 514 22.72 -12.03 -1.50
CA THR A 514 21.87 -13.15 -1.07
C THR A 514 20.58 -13.26 -1.88
N ASP A 515 20.13 -12.19 -2.54
CA ASP A 515 18.87 -12.14 -3.27
C ASP A 515 19.04 -11.46 -4.63
N PRO A 516 18.81 -12.18 -5.74
CA PRO A 516 18.91 -11.62 -7.09
C PRO A 516 18.04 -10.37 -7.30
N LEU A 517 16.89 -10.28 -6.63
CA LEU A 517 16.04 -9.09 -6.72
C LEU A 517 16.79 -7.85 -6.24
N TRP A 518 17.46 -7.92 -5.09
CA TRP A 518 18.19 -6.77 -4.55
C TRP A 518 19.48 -6.48 -5.31
N HIS A 519 20.08 -7.49 -5.95
CA HIS A 519 21.19 -7.30 -6.87
C HIS A 519 20.76 -6.47 -8.09
N HIS A 520 19.68 -6.87 -8.76
CA HIS A 520 19.11 -6.14 -9.89
C HIS A 520 18.51 -4.77 -9.51
N THR A 521 18.01 -4.61 -8.28
CA THR A 521 17.62 -3.29 -7.77
C THR A 521 18.81 -2.35 -7.74
N GLY A 522 20.00 -2.85 -7.41
CA GLY A 522 21.25 -2.10 -7.50
C GLY A 522 21.53 -1.59 -8.91
N PHE A 523 21.34 -2.43 -9.93
CA PHE A 523 21.51 -2.05 -11.33
C PHE A 523 20.55 -0.93 -11.76
N ILE A 524 19.26 -1.04 -11.41
CA ILE A 524 18.27 -0.01 -11.74
C ILE A 524 18.60 1.32 -11.06
N VAL A 525 19.04 1.29 -9.79
CA VAL A 525 19.49 2.48 -9.06
C VAL A 525 20.72 3.09 -9.72
N ALA A 526 21.69 2.27 -10.15
CA ALA A 526 22.88 2.73 -10.86
C ALA A 526 22.53 3.39 -12.21
N GLN A 527 21.57 2.85 -12.97
CA GLN A 527 21.09 3.47 -14.20
C GLN A 527 20.41 4.83 -13.95
N MET A 528 19.65 4.97 -12.86
CA MET A 528 19.07 6.27 -12.48
C MET A 528 20.14 7.30 -12.07
N ASP A 529 21.17 6.86 -11.34
CA ASP A 529 22.31 7.71 -10.99
C ASP A 529 23.10 8.13 -12.24
N GLY A 530 23.28 7.21 -13.18
CA GLY A 530 23.84 7.47 -14.50
C GLY A 530 23.02 8.52 -15.26
N LEU A 531 21.71 8.31 -15.35
CA LEU A 531 20.77 9.22 -16.03
C LEU A 531 20.89 10.66 -15.51
N GLN A 532 20.93 10.84 -14.19
CA GLN A 532 21.12 12.14 -13.57
C GLN A 532 22.48 12.75 -13.91
N ALA A 533 23.56 11.95 -13.87
CA ALA A 533 24.91 12.39 -14.21
C ALA A 533 25.05 12.81 -15.69
N GLY A 534 24.40 12.07 -16.61
CA GLY A 534 24.38 12.37 -18.04
C GLY A 534 23.71 13.70 -18.35
N VAL A 535 22.51 13.93 -17.80
CA VAL A 535 21.80 15.22 -17.93
C VAL A 535 22.62 16.35 -17.32
N ALA A 536 23.23 16.12 -16.16
CA ALA A 536 24.05 17.13 -15.50
C ALA A 536 25.28 17.51 -16.32
N HIS A 537 25.92 16.55 -16.99
CA HIS A 537 27.03 16.83 -17.91
C HIS A 537 26.56 17.67 -19.10
N TRP A 538 25.47 17.27 -19.76
CA TRP A 538 24.91 18.04 -20.87
C TRP A 538 24.55 19.48 -20.45
N ALA A 539 23.86 19.65 -19.31
CA ALA A 539 23.45 20.96 -18.82
C ALA A 539 24.66 21.87 -18.53
N LYS A 540 25.70 21.33 -17.88
CA LYS A 540 26.96 22.05 -17.63
C LYS A 540 27.62 22.49 -18.94
N LYS A 541 27.64 21.64 -19.96
CA LYS A 541 28.20 21.97 -21.28
C LYS A 541 27.43 23.08 -21.98
N GLN A 542 26.11 23.12 -21.82
CA GLN A 542 25.23 24.13 -22.42
C GLN A 542 25.05 25.40 -21.55
N GLY A 543 25.74 25.51 -20.42
CA GLY A 543 25.56 26.63 -19.48
C GLY A 543 24.16 26.71 -18.86
N LYS A 544 23.44 25.58 -18.76
CA LYS A 544 22.09 25.47 -18.18
C LYS A 544 22.14 24.83 -16.78
N GLU A 545 21.10 25.06 -15.99
CA GLU A 545 20.95 24.38 -14.71
C GLU A 545 20.62 22.88 -14.92
N PRO A 546 21.31 21.97 -14.20
CA PRO A 546 21.04 20.54 -14.30
C PRO A 546 19.73 20.17 -13.58
N LEU A 547 19.03 19.14 -14.09
CA LEU A 547 17.89 18.57 -13.37
C LEU A 547 18.35 18.02 -12.01
N SER A 548 17.57 18.34 -10.97
CA SER A 548 17.80 17.82 -9.63
C SER A 548 17.53 16.31 -9.57
N LEU A 549 18.09 15.62 -8.57
CA LEU A 549 17.76 14.21 -8.34
C LEU A 549 16.26 14.00 -8.16
N PHE A 550 15.58 14.90 -7.44
CA PHE A 550 14.13 14.84 -7.28
C PHE A 550 13.40 14.94 -8.62
N ALA A 551 13.83 15.80 -9.54
CA ALA A 551 13.22 15.90 -10.87
C ALA A 551 13.35 14.59 -11.66
N VAL A 552 14.52 13.94 -11.63
CA VAL A 552 14.74 12.63 -12.28
C VAL A 552 13.88 11.53 -11.64
N GLN A 553 13.81 11.50 -10.30
CA GLN A 553 12.95 10.56 -9.58
C GLN A 553 11.47 10.83 -9.84
N PHE A 554 11.06 12.10 -9.96
CA PHE A 554 9.69 12.51 -10.25
C PHE A 554 9.24 11.97 -11.60
N LEU A 555 10.07 12.12 -12.65
CA LEU A 555 9.78 11.60 -13.98
C LEU A 555 9.54 10.08 -13.94
N ASN A 556 10.40 9.33 -13.25
CA ASN A 556 10.26 7.88 -13.14
C ASN A 556 9.05 7.44 -12.28
N ALA A 557 8.61 8.28 -11.35
CA ALA A 557 7.51 8.00 -10.42
C ALA A 557 6.16 8.58 -10.86
N VAL A 558 6.01 9.14 -12.07
CA VAL A 558 4.76 9.81 -12.51
C VAL A 558 3.52 8.94 -12.30
N GLY A 559 3.56 7.66 -12.64
CA GLY A 559 2.45 6.73 -12.41
C GLY A 559 2.20 6.47 -10.92
N ASP A 560 3.26 6.29 -10.13
CA ASP A 560 3.16 6.09 -8.68
C ASP A 560 2.60 7.32 -7.95
N LEU A 561 2.90 8.52 -8.45
CA LEU A 561 2.44 9.80 -7.88
C LEU A 561 0.91 9.97 -7.95
N LEU A 562 0.24 9.30 -8.89
CA LEU A 562 -1.22 9.32 -9.02
C LEU A 562 -1.92 8.74 -7.79
N ASP A 563 -1.34 7.70 -7.16
CA ASP A 563 -1.83 7.11 -5.91
C ASP A 563 -1.16 7.71 -4.68
N LEU A 564 0.13 8.07 -4.79
CA LEU A 564 0.91 8.54 -3.65
C LEU A 564 0.47 9.94 -3.18
N ILE A 565 0.15 10.86 -4.09
CA ILE A 565 -0.31 12.21 -3.72
C ILE A 565 -1.62 12.15 -2.90
N PRO A 566 -2.68 11.44 -3.36
CA PRO A 566 -3.88 11.22 -2.56
C PRO A 566 -3.61 10.54 -1.21
N ALA A 567 -2.68 9.58 -1.16
CA ALA A 567 -2.31 8.89 0.08
C ALA A 567 -1.64 9.82 1.10
N LEU A 568 -0.79 10.75 0.64
CA LEU A 568 -0.02 11.64 1.51
C LEU A 568 -0.77 12.93 1.87
N VAL A 569 -1.62 13.45 0.99
CA VAL A 569 -2.33 14.72 1.18
C VAL A 569 -3.83 14.56 0.85
N PRO A 570 -4.61 13.87 1.72
CA PRO A 570 -6.00 13.50 1.42
C PRO A 570 -6.94 14.70 1.21
N SER A 571 -6.58 15.88 1.73
CA SER A 571 -7.39 17.11 1.64
C SER A 571 -7.24 17.87 0.32
N THR A 572 -6.38 17.42 -0.59
CA THR A 572 -6.24 18.01 -1.94
C THR A 572 -7.23 17.42 -2.93
N GLU A 573 -7.98 16.39 -2.55
CA GLU A 573 -9.08 15.91 -3.37
C GLU A 573 -10.26 16.87 -3.30
N PRO A 574 -10.87 17.21 -4.45
CA PRO A 574 -12.16 17.86 -4.43
C PRO A 574 -13.19 16.90 -3.80
N PRO A 575 -14.26 17.42 -3.16
CA PRO A 575 -15.28 16.59 -2.51
C PRO A 575 -15.86 15.56 -3.47
N LEU A 576 -16.35 14.42 -2.98
CA LEU A 576 -16.80 13.26 -3.79
C LEU A 576 -17.66 13.62 -5.01
N GLY A 577 -18.42 14.72 -4.98
CA GLY A 577 -19.15 15.29 -6.14
C GLY A 577 -18.28 15.82 -7.29
N HIS A 578 -16.96 15.68 -7.22
CA HIS A 578 -15.97 16.01 -8.25
C HIS A 578 -15.07 14.82 -8.62
N PHE A 579 -15.39 13.59 -8.19
CA PHE A 579 -15.06 12.42 -9.01
C PHE A 579 -15.84 12.56 -10.32
N LYS A 580 -15.32 13.39 -11.23
CA LYS A 580 -15.79 13.47 -12.60
C LYS A 580 -15.76 12.04 -13.12
N LEU A 581 -16.94 11.51 -13.42
CA LEU A 581 -17.18 10.31 -14.21
C LEU A 581 -16.04 10.06 -15.22
N PRO A 582 -15.55 8.82 -15.31
CA PRO A 582 -14.49 8.30 -14.45
C PRO A 582 -13.22 9.18 -14.51
N GLY A 583 -12.59 9.41 -13.35
CA GLY A 583 -11.30 10.11 -13.28
C GLY A 583 -10.29 9.40 -14.19
N MET A 584 -9.78 10.15 -15.19
CA MET A 584 -8.77 9.76 -16.18
C MET A 584 -8.44 8.26 -16.18
N GLY A 585 -9.29 7.43 -16.81
CA GLY A 585 -9.06 6.00 -16.90
C GLY A 585 -7.93 5.73 -17.88
N HIS A 586 -6.75 5.39 -17.36
CA HIS A 586 -5.47 5.63 -18.02
C HIS A 586 -5.16 4.87 -19.31
N CYS A 587 -5.90 3.85 -19.77
CA CYS A 587 -5.54 3.17 -21.03
C CYS A 587 -6.67 2.30 -21.59
N SER A 588 -6.54 1.89 -22.84
CA SER A 588 -7.24 0.74 -23.42
C SER A 588 -6.21 -0.26 -23.97
N ALA A 589 -6.40 -1.56 -23.73
CA ALA A 589 -5.54 -2.60 -24.30
C ALA A 589 -6.38 -3.73 -24.92
N LEU A 590 -5.84 -4.36 -25.97
CA LEU A 590 -6.46 -5.51 -26.61
C LEU A 590 -5.39 -6.52 -27.02
N ILE A 591 -5.56 -7.76 -26.56
CA ILE A 591 -4.81 -8.92 -27.02
C ILE A 591 -5.78 -9.77 -27.80
N LYS A 592 -5.53 -9.97 -29.09
CA LYS A 592 -6.44 -10.63 -30.02
C LYS A 592 -5.76 -11.84 -30.66
N MET A 593 -6.34 -13.01 -30.48
CA MET A 593 -5.98 -14.21 -31.20
C MET A 593 -6.88 -14.37 -32.43
N LEU A 594 -6.29 -14.58 -33.61
CA LEU A 594 -7.06 -14.81 -34.82
C LEU A 594 -7.78 -16.18 -34.80
N PRO A 595 -8.89 -16.36 -35.55
CA PRO A 595 -9.81 -17.47 -35.36
C PRO A 595 -9.21 -18.89 -35.46
N GLY A 596 -8.25 -19.09 -36.36
CA GLY A 596 -7.51 -20.35 -36.53
C GLY A 596 -6.13 -20.33 -35.88
N PHE A 597 -5.88 -19.39 -34.96
CA PHE A 597 -4.59 -19.13 -34.33
C PHE A 597 -3.49 -18.73 -35.34
N GLU A 598 -3.87 -18.13 -36.47
CA GLU A 598 -2.96 -17.77 -37.55
C GLU A 598 -1.97 -16.68 -37.14
N ASN A 599 -2.41 -15.80 -36.23
CA ASN A 599 -1.58 -14.74 -35.67
C ASN A 599 -2.10 -14.35 -34.28
N LEU A 600 -1.22 -13.75 -33.48
CA LEU A 600 -1.54 -13.10 -32.22
C LEU A 600 -1.26 -11.60 -32.39
N LEU A 601 -2.26 -10.79 -32.15
CA LEU A 601 -2.21 -9.34 -32.23
C LEU A 601 -2.20 -8.74 -30.82
N PHE A 602 -1.37 -7.72 -30.61
CA PHE A 602 -1.12 -7.13 -29.30
C PHE A 602 -1.08 -5.61 -29.39
N ALA A 603 -1.97 -4.92 -28.66
CA ALA A 603 -2.11 -3.48 -28.77
C ALA A 603 -2.43 -2.77 -27.45
N HIS A 604 -2.02 -1.52 -27.39
CA HIS A 604 -2.20 -0.64 -26.26
C HIS A 604 -2.33 0.83 -26.68
N SER A 605 -3.30 1.54 -26.11
CA SER A 605 -3.56 2.97 -26.34
C SER A 605 -3.59 3.71 -25.00
N SER A 606 -2.59 4.54 -24.74
CA SER A 606 -2.42 5.28 -23.49
C SER A 606 -3.38 6.46 -23.42
N TRP A 607 -3.95 6.69 -22.23
CA TRP A 607 -4.80 7.83 -21.91
C TRP A 607 -4.25 8.63 -20.73
N TYR A 608 -4.00 9.92 -20.93
CA TYR A 608 -3.49 10.80 -19.89
C TYR A 608 -3.65 12.26 -20.31
N THR A 609 -2.97 13.18 -19.63
CA THR A 609 -2.84 14.57 -20.10
C THR A 609 -2.05 14.63 -21.41
N TYR A 610 -2.48 15.44 -22.37
CA TYR A 610 -1.75 15.61 -23.63
C TYR A 610 -0.39 16.29 -23.44
N ALA A 611 -0.16 16.94 -22.29
CA ALA A 611 1.17 17.45 -21.90
C ALA A 611 2.23 16.32 -21.81
N ALA A 612 1.81 15.05 -21.71
CA ALA A 612 2.69 13.91 -21.70
C ALA A 612 3.17 13.47 -23.10
N THR A 613 2.64 14.03 -24.19
CA THR A 613 2.92 13.58 -25.58
C THR A 613 4.33 13.87 -26.11
N MET A 614 5.30 14.18 -25.25
CA MET A 614 6.72 14.22 -25.61
C MET A 614 7.25 12.79 -25.57
N ARG A 615 7.28 12.12 -26.72
CA ARG A 615 7.45 10.66 -26.78
C ARG A 615 8.82 10.24 -27.29
N ILE A 616 9.38 9.24 -26.62
CA ILE A 616 10.56 8.51 -27.08
C ILE A 616 10.21 7.03 -27.14
N TYR A 617 10.34 6.41 -28.31
CA TYR A 617 10.34 4.96 -28.42
C TYR A 617 11.75 4.43 -28.15
N LYS A 618 11.89 3.46 -27.25
CA LYS A 618 13.20 3.03 -26.72
C LYS A 618 13.52 1.60 -27.11
N HIS A 619 14.75 1.40 -27.55
CA HIS A 619 15.37 0.09 -27.76
C HIS A 619 16.63 -0.01 -26.89
N TRP A 620 16.64 -0.95 -25.96
CA TRP A 620 17.80 -1.22 -25.10
C TRP A 620 18.30 -2.63 -25.34
N ASP A 621 19.61 -2.78 -25.45
CA ASP A 621 20.30 -4.08 -25.46
C ASP A 621 21.51 -4.01 -24.53
N PHE A 622 21.32 -4.51 -23.31
CA PHE A 622 22.37 -4.56 -22.30
C PHE A 622 22.88 -5.99 -22.15
N TYR A 623 24.18 -6.17 -22.37
CA TYR A 623 24.85 -7.43 -22.07
C TYR A 623 25.19 -7.48 -20.59
N LEU A 624 24.65 -8.48 -19.89
CA LEU A 624 24.80 -8.66 -18.45
C LEU A 624 25.41 -10.02 -18.15
N SER A 625 26.35 -10.03 -17.21
CA SER A 625 27.07 -11.24 -16.77
C SER A 625 26.37 -11.95 -15.60
N GLU A 626 25.41 -11.30 -14.93
CA GLU A 626 24.66 -11.87 -13.81
C GLU A 626 23.77 -13.05 -14.27
N PRO A 627 23.94 -14.26 -13.69
CA PRO A 627 23.35 -15.50 -14.20
C PRO A 627 21.84 -15.67 -14.05
N HIS A 628 21.18 -14.90 -13.17
CA HIS A 628 19.72 -14.88 -12.98
C HIS A 628 19.02 -13.89 -13.92
N THR A 629 19.78 -13.15 -14.74
CA THR A 629 19.23 -12.27 -15.77
C THR A 629 18.47 -13.08 -16.83
N ALA A 630 17.17 -12.83 -16.95
CA ALA A 630 16.34 -13.37 -18.01
C ALA A 630 16.52 -12.63 -19.34
N THR A 631 16.64 -11.29 -19.31
CA THR A 631 16.92 -10.47 -20.51
C THR A 631 17.43 -9.07 -20.13
N GLY A 632 18.41 -8.57 -20.89
CA GLY A 632 18.79 -7.15 -20.95
C GLY A 632 18.28 -6.44 -22.21
N LYS A 633 17.57 -7.15 -23.10
CA LYS A 633 16.99 -6.63 -24.35
C LYS A 633 15.53 -6.23 -24.18
N LEU A 634 15.18 -4.99 -24.54
CA LEU A 634 13.86 -4.38 -24.35
C LEU A 634 13.52 -3.44 -25.53
N SER A 635 12.27 -3.46 -26.01
CA SER A 635 11.71 -2.48 -26.97
C SER A 635 10.36 -2.00 -26.45
N PHE A 636 10.20 -0.69 -26.24
CA PHE A 636 9.03 -0.14 -25.55
C PHE A 636 8.77 1.34 -25.85
N SER A 637 7.51 1.75 -25.80
CA SER A 637 7.12 3.17 -25.85
C SER A 637 7.41 3.85 -24.52
N SER A 638 7.89 5.09 -24.52
CA SER A 638 8.36 5.76 -23.31
C SER A 638 8.32 7.29 -23.46
N TYR A 639 8.91 7.96 -22.46
CA TYR A 639 9.10 9.40 -22.35
C TYR A 639 10.58 9.74 -22.09
N PRO A 640 10.99 11.00 -22.32
CA PRO A 640 12.32 11.49 -21.94
C PRO A 640 12.58 11.34 -20.44
N GLY A 641 13.68 10.68 -20.07
CA GLY A 641 14.08 10.52 -18.66
C GLY A 641 13.38 9.40 -17.89
N PHE A 642 12.42 8.72 -18.51
CA PHE A 642 11.72 7.60 -17.90
C PHE A 642 12.48 6.31 -18.19
N LEU A 643 12.98 5.65 -17.15
CA LEU A 643 13.59 4.33 -17.24
C LEU A 643 12.54 3.21 -17.23
N VAL A 644 11.31 3.54 -17.65
CA VAL A 644 10.10 2.71 -17.69
C VAL A 644 9.18 3.24 -18.81
N SER A 645 8.22 2.45 -19.28
CA SER A 645 7.29 2.83 -20.33
C SER A 645 6.23 3.81 -19.83
N LEU A 646 5.76 3.64 -18.58
CA LEU A 646 4.57 4.26 -17.99
C LEU A 646 3.27 3.80 -18.67
N ASP A 647 3.26 3.61 -20.00
CA ASP A 647 2.05 3.32 -20.78
C ASP A 647 1.19 2.15 -20.26
N ASP A 648 1.64 0.89 -20.09
CA ASP A 648 2.91 0.29 -20.47
C ASP A 648 2.77 -0.56 -21.75
N PHE A 649 3.79 -0.59 -22.62
CA PHE A 649 3.89 -1.51 -23.76
C PHE A 649 5.34 -1.97 -23.95
N TYR A 650 5.58 -3.28 -23.88
CA TYR A 650 6.91 -3.87 -23.90
C TYR A 650 7.01 -5.14 -24.74
N LEU A 651 8.12 -5.23 -25.48
CA LEU A 651 8.63 -6.44 -26.11
C LEU A 651 9.95 -6.81 -25.41
N LEU A 652 10.00 -8.00 -24.79
CA LEU A 652 11.11 -8.43 -23.96
C LEU A 652 11.90 -9.56 -24.62
N GLY A 653 13.23 -9.53 -24.52
CA GLY A 653 14.10 -10.60 -25.04
C GLY A 653 13.93 -11.96 -24.38
N SER A 654 13.22 -12.05 -23.27
CA SER A 654 12.83 -13.32 -22.66
C SER A 654 11.72 -14.06 -23.44
N GLY A 655 11.14 -13.43 -24.48
CA GLY A 655 10.01 -13.94 -25.25
C GLY A 655 8.65 -13.52 -24.69
N LEU A 656 8.64 -12.61 -23.72
CA LEU A 656 7.42 -12.06 -23.12
C LEU A 656 7.03 -10.73 -23.80
N MET A 657 5.74 -10.50 -23.98
CA MET A 657 5.16 -9.18 -24.23
C MET A 657 4.39 -8.74 -23.00
N MET A 658 4.47 -7.46 -22.63
CA MET A 658 3.78 -6.92 -21.45
C MET A 658 3.07 -5.62 -21.78
N THR A 659 1.81 -5.51 -21.39
CA THR A 659 1.05 -4.25 -21.39
C THR A 659 0.19 -4.13 -20.14
N GLN A 660 -0.41 -2.97 -19.91
CA GLN A 660 -1.09 -2.67 -18.68
C GLN A 660 -2.21 -1.64 -18.86
N THR A 661 -3.25 -1.66 -18.02
CA THR A 661 -4.20 -0.53 -17.86
C THR A 661 -4.51 -0.24 -16.38
N THR A 662 -4.57 1.03 -15.99
CA THR A 662 -4.55 1.42 -14.57
C THR A 662 -5.91 1.26 -13.93
N ASN A 663 -5.98 0.63 -12.78
CA ASN A 663 -7.18 0.54 -11.97
C ASN A 663 -7.19 1.65 -10.92
N ASN A 664 -8.37 2.18 -10.63
CA ASN A 664 -8.53 3.15 -9.56
C ASN A 664 -8.71 2.46 -8.21
N VAL A 665 -8.26 3.09 -7.13
CA VAL A 665 -8.53 2.64 -5.76
C VAL A 665 -9.44 3.64 -5.07
N PHE A 666 -10.75 3.37 -5.09
CA PHE A 666 -11.76 4.23 -4.45
C PHE A 666 -11.82 4.04 -2.93
N ASN A 667 -11.41 2.87 -2.44
CA ASN A 667 -11.34 2.60 -1.01
C ASN A 667 -10.10 3.25 -0.37
N LYS A 668 -10.24 4.51 0.03
CA LYS A 668 -9.19 5.31 0.67
C LYS A 668 -8.56 4.67 1.90
N SER A 669 -9.26 3.77 2.60
CA SER A 669 -8.67 3.06 3.76
C SER A 669 -7.42 2.25 3.39
N LEU A 670 -7.33 1.78 2.14
CA LEU A 670 -6.20 1.00 1.63
C LEU A 670 -4.91 1.82 1.56
N PHE A 671 -4.99 3.14 1.35
CA PHE A 671 -3.81 4.01 1.29
C PHE A 671 -3.04 4.10 2.62
N SER A 672 -3.64 3.69 3.73
CA SER A 672 -2.92 3.54 5.01
C SER A 672 -1.78 2.50 4.96
N GLN A 673 -1.78 1.62 3.95
CA GLN A 673 -0.74 0.61 3.74
C GLN A 673 0.43 1.12 2.88
N VAL A 674 0.28 2.28 2.22
CA VAL A 674 1.35 2.88 1.41
C VAL A 674 2.47 3.38 2.33
N THR A 675 3.68 2.87 2.13
CA THR A 675 4.84 3.13 2.98
C THR A 675 6.10 3.34 2.15
N PRO A 676 7.04 4.21 2.56
CA PRO A 676 8.32 4.35 1.87
C PRO A 676 9.20 3.10 1.98
N HIS A 677 8.85 2.11 2.82
CA HIS A 677 9.56 0.82 2.90
C HIS A 677 9.00 -0.19 1.88
N SER A 678 8.92 0.24 0.62
CA SER A 678 8.39 -0.54 -0.50
C SER A 678 9.11 -0.14 -1.79
N LEU A 679 9.03 -0.97 -2.82
CA LEU A 679 9.54 -0.64 -4.15
C LEU A 679 8.41 -0.04 -4.99
N LEU A 680 8.67 1.11 -5.62
CA LEU A 680 7.70 1.76 -6.51
C LEU A 680 7.38 0.86 -7.72
N ALA A 681 6.22 1.05 -8.34
CA ALA A 681 5.76 0.20 -9.43
C ALA A 681 6.75 0.15 -10.59
N TRP A 682 7.30 1.30 -11.00
CA TRP A 682 8.28 1.33 -12.09
C TRP A 682 9.53 0.48 -11.81
N GLN A 683 9.98 0.45 -10.55
CA GLN A 683 11.11 -0.39 -10.12
C GLN A 683 10.74 -1.86 -10.21
N ARG A 684 9.56 -2.23 -9.70
CA ARG A 684 9.08 -3.62 -9.69
C ARG A 684 8.80 -4.16 -11.10
N VAL A 685 8.29 -3.33 -12.00
CA VAL A 685 8.11 -3.66 -13.42
C VAL A 685 9.46 -3.96 -14.08
N ARG A 686 10.46 -3.10 -13.90
CA ARG A 686 11.82 -3.30 -14.43
C ARG A 686 12.49 -4.56 -13.86
N LEU A 687 12.33 -4.83 -12.57
CA LEU A 687 12.81 -6.06 -11.93
C LEU A 687 12.12 -7.29 -12.51
N ALA A 688 10.80 -7.25 -12.66
CA ALA A 688 10.03 -8.37 -13.21
C ALA A 688 10.42 -8.67 -14.67
N HIS A 689 10.67 -7.65 -15.49
CA HIS A 689 11.20 -7.83 -16.86
C HIS A 689 12.55 -8.52 -16.89
N THR A 690 13.47 -8.09 -16.02
CA THR A 690 14.86 -8.54 -16.07
C THR A 690 15.04 -9.94 -15.47
N LEU A 691 14.15 -10.37 -14.56
CA LEU A 691 14.30 -11.63 -13.81
C LEU A 691 13.36 -12.77 -14.25
N SER A 692 12.39 -12.50 -15.12
CA SER A 692 11.31 -13.46 -15.37
C SER A 692 11.34 -14.00 -16.79
N HIS A 693 11.25 -15.33 -16.89
CA HIS A 693 11.05 -16.01 -18.17
C HIS A 693 9.59 -16.26 -18.45
N THR A 694 8.73 -16.46 -17.44
CA THR A 694 7.30 -16.79 -17.63
C THR A 694 6.40 -15.72 -17.02
N GLY A 695 5.12 -15.68 -17.43
CA GLY A 695 4.14 -14.78 -16.83
C GLY A 695 3.92 -15.00 -15.33
N GLU A 696 3.96 -16.24 -14.86
CA GLU A 696 3.85 -16.55 -13.42
C GLU A 696 5.08 -16.06 -12.62
N GLN A 697 6.29 -16.23 -13.16
CA GLN A 697 7.50 -15.68 -12.56
C GLN A 697 7.46 -14.14 -12.52
N TRP A 698 6.96 -13.52 -13.59
CA TRP A 698 6.77 -12.08 -13.67
C TRP A 698 5.85 -11.61 -12.54
N ALA A 699 4.70 -12.26 -12.38
CA ALA A 699 3.73 -11.94 -11.33
C ALA A 699 4.32 -12.09 -9.92
N LYS A 700 5.04 -13.19 -9.66
CA LYS A 700 5.71 -13.44 -8.37
C LYS A 700 6.78 -12.41 -8.06
N THR A 701 7.61 -12.05 -9.03
CA THR A 701 8.66 -11.03 -8.86
C THR A 701 8.04 -9.66 -8.62
N PHE A 702 7.06 -9.27 -9.44
CA PHE A 702 6.36 -7.99 -9.33
C PHE A 702 5.61 -7.81 -7.98
N SER A 703 5.10 -8.90 -7.41
CA SER A 703 4.37 -8.89 -6.13
C SER A 703 5.25 -8.55 -4.91
N ARG A 704 6.57 -8.72 -5.03
CA ARG A 704 7.51 -8.49 -3.91
C ARG A 704 7.61 -6.99 -3.61
N TYR A 705 7.52 -6.65 -2.32
CA TYR A 705 7.60 -5.27 -1.84
C TYR A 705 6.60 -4.32 -2.50
N ASN A 706 5.38 -4.80 -2.79
CA ASN A 706 4.28 -4.01 -3.34
C ASN A 706 4.10 -2.67 -2.59
N SER A 707 4.17 -1.57 -3.33
CA SER A 707 3.99 -0.22 -2.82
C SER A 707 2.53 0.21 -2.64
N GLY A 708 1.59 -0.43 -3.34
CA GLY A 708 0.22 0.05 -3.44
C GLY A 708 0.09 1.35 -4.25
N THR A 709 1.09 1.66 -5.07
CA THR A 709 1.12 2.82 -5.96
C THR A 709 1.22 2.35 -7.41
N TYR A 710 0.67 3.15 -8.31
CA TYR A 710 0.38 2.80 -9.69
C TYR A 710 -0.36 1.46 -9.81
N ASN A 711 -1.58 1.45 -9.28
CA ASN A 711 -2.39 0.24 -9.14
C ASN A 711 -2.99 -0.18 -10.48
N ASN A 712 -2.58 -1.34 -10.98
CA ASN A 712 -2.63 -1.64 -12.41
C ASN A 712 -3.12 -3.07 -12.67
N GLN A 713 -3.73 -3.32 -13.83
CA GLN A 713 -3.88 -4.65 -14.44
C GLN A 713 -2.81 -4.85 -15.51
N TYR A 714 -1.84 -5.73 -15.25
CA TYR A 714 -0.80 -6.12 -16.20
C TYR A 714 -1.21 -7.39 -16.95
N MET A 715 -0.91 -7.45 -18.24
CA MET A 715 -1.15 -8.59 -19.12
C MET A 715 0.19 -9.02 -19.71
N ILE A 716 0.60 -10.23 -19.37
CA ILE A 716 1.88 -10.80 -19.77
C ILE A 716 1.61 -11.96 -20.70
N VAL A 717 2.03 -11.81 -21.96
CA VAL A 717 1.94 -12.87 -22.96
C VAL A 717 3.29 -13.57 -23.08
N ASP A 718 3.31 -14.88 -22.90
CA ASP A 718 4.48 -15.71 -23.17
C ASP A 718 4.38 -16.30 -24.59
N MET A 719 5.13 -15.73 -25.53
CA MET A 719 5.08 -16.13 -26.94
C MET A 719 5.54 -17.59 -27.14
N ARG A 720 6.38 -18.12 -26.25
CA ARG A 720 6.89 -19.50 -26.35
C ARG A 720 5.81 -20.54 -26.04
N LYS A 721 4.69 -20.10 -25.46
CA LYS A 721 3.49 -20.91 -25.19
C LYS A 721 2.44 -20.81 -26.30
N VAL A 722 2.73 -20.08 -27.38
CA VAL A 722 1.84 -19.94 -28.54
C VAL A 722 2.49 -20.61 -29.75
N THR A 723 1.83 -21.61 -30.30
CA THR A 723 2.18 -22.23 -31.59
C THR A 723 1.12 -21.86 -32.61
N LEU A 724 1.44 -20.92 -33.50
CA LEU A 724 0.51 -20.43 -34.52
C LEU A 724 -0.03 -21.57 -35.40
N GLY A 725 -1.31 -21.49 -35.75
CA GLY A 725 -2.03 -22.48 -36.54
C GLY A 725 -2.29 -23.82 -35.85
N HIS A 726 -1.89 -23.97 -34.57
CA HIS A 726 -1.93 -25.26 -33.88
C HIS A 726 -2.50 -25.20 -32.47
N SER A 727 -1.80 -24.56 -31.52
CA SER A 727 -2.16 -24.62 -30.11
C SER A 727 -1.63 -23.46 -29.28
N ILE A 728 -2.38 -23.14 -28.22
CA ILE A 728 -1.98 -22.18 -27.19
C ILE A 728 -1.93 -22.97 -25.88
N GLU A 729 -0.76 -23.09 -25.28
CA GLU A 729 -0.53 -23.81 -24.02
C GLU A 729 -0.91 -22.96 -22.80
N ASP A 730 -1.28 -23.61 -21.68
CA ASP A 730 -1.50 -22.91 -20.42
C ASP A 730 -0.22 -22.15 -20.00
N GLY A 731 -0.42 -20.96 -19.41
CA GLY A 731 0.61 -19.98 -19.11
C GLY A 731 0.91 -18.98 -20.24
N ALA A 732 0.24 -19.07 -21.40
CA ALA A 732 0.44 -18.14 -22.51
C ALA A 732 -0.05 -16.71 -22.21
N LEU A 733 -1.07 -16.52 -21.37
CA LEU A 733 -1.50 -15.21 -20.90
C LEU A 733 -1.66 -15.21 -19.38
N THR A 734 -0.84 -14.44 -18.68
CA THR A 734 -0.97 -14.19 -17.24
C THR A 734 -1.48 -12.78 -17.00
N VAL A 735 -2.53 -12.65 -16.20
CA VAL A 735 -3.09 -11.35 -15.80
C VAL A 735 -2.78 -11.11 -14.33
N VAL A 736 -2.23 -9.94 -14.01
CA VAL A 736 -1.77 -9.55 -12.68
C VAL A 736 -2.44 -8.24 -12.29
N GLU A 737 -3.02 -8.15 -11.11
CA GLU A 737 -3.66 -6.95 -10.61
C GLU A 737 -3.15 -6.56 -9.23
N GLN A 738 -2.89 -5.27 -9.04
CA GLN A 738 -2.37 -4.72 -7.79
C GLN A 738 -3.31 -3.69 -7.19
N ILE A 739 -3.42 -3.73 -5.86
CA ILE A 739 -3.90 -2.65 -4.98
C ILE A 739 -2.96 -2.52 -3.76
N PRO A 740 -3.10 -1.51 -2.89
CA PRO A 740 -2.36 -1.47 -1.64
C PRO A 740 -2.60 -2.72 -0.78
N GLY A 741 -1.52 -3.44 -0.49
CA GLY A 741 -1.53 -4.64 0.35
C GLY A 741 -1.86 -5.96 -0.34
N LEU A 742 -2.26 -5.95 -1.62
CA LEU A 742 -2.63 -7.18 -2.33
C LEU A 742 -2.20 -7.12 -3.80
N VAL A 743 -1.58 -8.21 -4.26
CA VAL A 743 -1.41 -8.51 -5.69
C VAL A 743 -2.06 -9.86 -5.95
N GLU A 744 -2.95 -9.92 -6.92
CA GLU A 744 -3.61 -11.14 -7.36
C GLU A 744 -3.21 -11.41 -8.81
N PHE A 745 -2.98 -12.68 -9.17
CA PHE A 745 -2.67 -13.05 -10.55
C PHE A 745 -3.27 -14.39 -10.91
N SER A 746 -3.59 -14.56 -12.19
CA SER A 746 -4.17 -15.80 -12.73
C SER A 746 -3.80 -16.01 -14.19
N ASP A 747 -3.80 -17.28 -14.61
CA ASP A 747 -3.67 -17.66 -16.02
C ASP A 747 -5.02 -17.47 -16.75
N GLN A 748 -5.01 -16.62 -17.78
CA GLN A 748 -6.16 -16.27 -18.62
C GLN A 748 -6.01 -16.77 -20.05
N THR A 749 -5.14 -17.76 -20.28
CA THR A 749 -4.96 -18.43 -21.58
C THR A 749 -6.29 -18.92 -22.17
N ARG A 750 -7.23 -19.37 -21.32
CA ARG A 750 -8.56 -19.80 -21.78
C ARG A 750 -9.34 -18.70 -22.48
N ALA A 751 -9.22 -17.44 -22.04
CA ALA A 751 -9.85 -16.30 -22.72
C ALA A 751 -9.19 -16.05 -24.07
N LEU A 752 -7.84 -16.12 -24.12
CA LEU A 752 -7.10 -15.96 -25.36
C LEU A 752 -7.48 -17.00 -26.42
N ARG A 753 -7.64 -18.27 -26.02
CA ARG A 753 -8.16 -19.35 -26.90
C ARG A 753 -9.56 -19.08 -27.45
N ARG A 754 -10.38 -18.29 -26.74
CA ARG A 754 -11.72 -17.90 -27.21
C ARG A 754 -11.69 -16.72 -28.18
N GLY A 755 -10.57 -16.00 -28.26
CA GLY A 755 -10.31 -15.01 -29.29
C GLY A 755 -9.69 -13.73 -28.78
N TYR A 756 -9.93 -13.29 -27.54
CA TYR A 756 -9.39 -12.00 -27.08
C TYR A 756 -9.34 -11.82 -25.56
N TRP A 757 -8.50 -10.88 -25.13
CA TRP A 757 -8.48 -10.30 -23.79
C TRP A 757 -8.51 -8.76 -23.89
N PRO A 758 -9.57 -8.10 -23.41
CA PRO A 758 -9.64 -6.64 -23.35
C PRO A 758 -9.21 -6.12 -21.97
N SER A 759 -8.73 -4.87 -21.92
CA SER A 759 -8.44 -4.17 -20.66
C SER A 759 -8.78 -2.68 -20.76
N TYR A 760 -9.40 -2.13 -19.71
CA TYR A 760 -10.08 -0.83 -19.77
C TYR A 760 -10.31 -0.19 -18.38
N ASN A 761 -9.31 -0.25 -17.50
CA ASN A 761 -9.31 0.42 -16.18
C ASN A 761 -10.40 -0.03 -15.18
N VAL A 762 -10.91 -1.25 -15.34
CA VAL A 762 -11.80 -1.89 -14.36
C VAL A 762 -11.17 -3.24 -14.01
N PRO A 763 -10.96 -3.53 -12.72
CA PRO A 763 -10.28 -4.76 -12.32
C PRO A 763 -11.12 -6.00 -12.63
N PHE A 764 -10.44 -7.04 -13.12
CA PHE A 764 -11.00 -8.32 -13.48
C PHE A 764 -11.16 -9.25 -12.27
N HIS A 765 -10.16 -9.33 -11.39
CA HIS A 765 -10.20 -10.24 -10.26
C HIS A 765 -11.25 -9.76 -9.26
N PRO A 766 -12.22 -10.60 -8.86
CA PRO A 766 -13.32 -10.18 -8.00
C PRO A 766 -12.88 -9.57 -6.66
N ASN A 767 -11.82 -10.10 -6.03
CA ASN A 767 -11.33 -9.54 -4.77
C ASN A 767 -10.77 -8.13 -4.97
N ILE A 768 -9.98 -7.92 -6.03
CA ILE A 768 -9.43 -6.61 -6.37
C ILE A 768 -10.56 -5.62 -6.66
N TYR A 769 -11.56 -6.02 -7.44
CA TYR A 769 -12.75 -5.22 -7.73
C TYR A 769 -13.50 -4.79 -6.46
N THR A 770 -13.79 -5.74 -5.58
CA THR A 770 -14.52 -5.48 -4.33
C THR A 770 -13.71 -4.63 -3.36
N LEU A 771 -12.45 -4.97 -3.10
CA LEU A 771 -11.60 -4.28 -2.11
C LEU A 771 -11.27 -2.85 -2.53
N SER A 772 -11.08 -2.61 -3.83
CA SER A 772 -10.84 -1.27 -4.39
C SER A 772 -12.06 -0.37 -4.35
N GLY A 773 -13.25 -0.92 -4.07
CA GLY A 773 -14.49 -0.15 -3.93
C GLY A 773 -15.31 0.05 -5.20
N TYR A 774 -15.01 -0.65 -6.30
CA TYR A 774 -15.78 -0.51 -7.55
C TYR A 774 -17.25 -0.92 -7.40
N GLY A 775 -17.57 -1.90 -6.55
CA GLY A 775 -18.95 -2.29 -6.28
C GLY A 775 -19.81 -1.15 -5.76
N LYS A 776 -19.28 -0.33 -4.85
CA LYS A 776 -19.96 0.88 -4.35
C LYS A 776 -20.10 1.95 -5.43
N MET A 777 -19.06 2.13 -6.24
CA MET A 777 -19.10 3.08 -7.35
C MET A 777 -20.14 2.67 -8.40
N TRP A 778 -20.33 1.38 -8.65
CA TRP A 778 -21.37 0.89 -9.54
C TRP A 778 -22.77 1.17 -8.96
N GLU A 779 -22.99 0.91 -7.67
CA GLU A 779 -24.26 1.22 -7.00
C GLU A 779 -24.61 2.72 -7.06
N GLU A 780 -23.62 3.60 -6.92
CA GLU A 780 -23.81 5.05 -6.84
C GLU A 780 -23.84 5.75 -8.22
N TYR A 781 -22.97 5.34 -9.15
CA TYR A 781 -22.73 6.04 -10.42
C TYR A 781 -23.05 5.21 -11.67
N GLY A 782 -23.46 3.95 -11.51
CA GLY A 782 -23.95 3.11 -12.60
C GLY A 782 -22.87 2.36 -13.39
N GLU A 783 -23.22 1.96 -14.61
CA GLU A 783 -22.51 0.94 -15.40
C GLU A 783 -21.06 1.29 -15.80
N ASP A 784 -20.64 2.56 -15.68
CA ASP A 784 -19.27 2.98 -16.01
C ASP A 784 -18.22 2.29 -15.12
N PHE A 785 -18.62 1.79 -13.95
CA PHE A 785 -17.77 1.06 -12.99
C PHE A 785 -17.99 -0.46 -13.02
N SER A 786 -18.84 -0.96 -13.92
CA SER A 786 -19.04 -2.40 -14.12
C SER A 786 -17.94 -2.96 -15.03
N TYR A 787 -17.33 -4.08 -14.64
CA TYR A 787 -16.34 -4.75 -15.48
C TYR A 787 -16.93 -5.16 -16.84
N ASP A 788 -18.17 -5.64 -16.85
CA ASP A 788 -18.80 -6.15 -18.07
C ASP A 788 -19.54 -5.08 -18.88
N LEU A 789 -20.08 -4.05 -18.22
CA LEU A 789 -21.05 -3.14 -18.83
C LEU A 789 -20.54 -1.71 -19.04
N CYS A 790 -19.29 -1.41 -18.65
CA CYS A 790 -18.72 -0.11 -19.00
C CYS A 790 -18.66 0.07 -20.53
N PRO A 791 -18.69 1.32 -21.05
CA PRO A 791 -18.74 1.57 -22.49
C PRO A 791 -17.68 0.82 -23.30
N ARG A 792 -16.42 0.83 -22.83
CA ARG A 792 -15.30 0.13 -23.49
C ARG A 792 -15.45 -1.38 -23.50
N ALA A 793 -15.94 -1.98 -22.41
CA ALA A 793 -16.25 -3.41 -22.37
C ALA A 793 -17.30 -3.79 -23.41
N LYS A 794 -18.35 -2.97 -23.57
CA LYS A 794 -19.41 -3.17 -24.56
C LYS A 794 -18.89 -3.04 -25.99
N ILE A 795 -18.10 -2.00 -26.28
CA ILE A 795 -17.49 -1.77 -27.59
C ILE A 795 -16.55 -2.91 -27.95
N PHE A 796 -15.59 -3.28 -27.08
CA PHE A 796 -14.71 -4.42 -27.33
C PHE A 796 -15.49 -5.72 -27.55
N ARG A 797 -16.51 -6.00 -26.74
CA ARG A 797 -17.33 -7.21 -26.89
C ARG A 797 -18.07 -7.25 -28.24
N ARG A 798 -18.56 -6.10 -28.72
CA ARG A 798 -19.25 -5.97 -30.02
C ARG A 798 -18.26 -6.11 -31.18
N ASP A 799 -17.12 -5.44 -31.11
CA ASP A 799 -16.30 -5.14 -32.30
C ASP A 799 -15.00 -5.94 -32.41
N GLN A 800 -14.54 -6.61 -31.34
CA GLN A 800 -13.27 -7.36 -31.38
C GLN A 800 -13.23 -8.44 -32.48
N ALA A 801 -14.39 -8.93 -32.92
CA ALA A 801 -14.49 -9.93 -33.99
C ALA A 801 -14.11 -9.36 -35.37
N GLU A 802 -14.19 -8.05 -35.56
CA GLU A 802 -13.80 -7.39 -36.80
C GLU A 802 -12.29 -7.21 -36.96
N VAL A 803 -11.52 -7.43 -35.88
CA VAL A 803 -10.06 -7.45 -35.93
C VAL A 803 -9.57 -8.73 -36.58
N LYS A 804 -9.04 -8.60 -37.80
CA LYS A 804 -8.58 -9.68 -38.68
C LYS A 804 -7.08 -9.61 -38.99
N ASP A 805 -6.48 -8.46 -38.78
CA ASP A 805 -5.10 -8.12 -39.12
C ASP A 805 -4.63 -6.90 -38.31
N LEU A 806 -3.41 -6.44 -38.56
CA LEU A 806 -2.82 -5.31 -37.86
C LEU A 806 -3.56 -3.99 -38.15
N ASP A 807 -4.10 -3.78 -39.35
CA ASP A 807 -4.79 -2.53 -39.70
C ASP A 807 -6.16 -2.41 -39.06
N SER A 808 -6.93 -3.50 -39.03
CA SER A 808 -8.18 -3.57 -38.27
C SER A 808 -7.94 -3.49 -36.75
N LEU A 809 -6.78 -3.93 -36.26
CA LEU A 809 -6.36 -3.70 -34.87
C LEU A 809 -6.07 -2.20 -34.61
N LYS A 810 -5.33 -1.52 -35.50
CA LYS A 810 -5.11 -0.07 -35.41
C LYS A 810 -6.46 0.66 -35.37
N HIS A 811 -7.40 0.26 -36.23
CA HIS A 811 -8.72 0.87 -36.32
C HIS A 811 -9.55 0.74 -35.03
N ILE A 812 -9.62 -0.44 -34.40
CA ILE A 812 -10.38 -0.59 -33.15
C ILE A 812 -9.71 0.17 -31.99
N MET A 813 -8.38 0.20 -31.95
CA MET A 813 -7.64 0.84 -30.87
C MET A 813 -7.66 2.38 -30.97
N ARG A 814 -7.88 2.91 -32.17
CA ARG A 814 -8.12 4.34 -32.44
C ARG A 814 -9.60 4.72 -32.46
N TYR A 815 -10.51 3.78 -32.20
CA TYR A 815 -11.94 3.98 -32.34
C TYR A 815 -12.49 5.07 -31.40
N ASN A 816 -13.10 6.08 -32.02
CA ASN A 816 -13.97 7.04 -31.37
C ASN A 816 -15.02 7.55 -32.36
N ASP A 817 -16.26 7.11 -32.16
CA ASP A 817 -17.43 7.60 -32.89
C ASP A 817 -18.52 8.02 -31.87
N TYR A 818 -18.12 8.81 -30.88
CA TYR A 818 -18.96 9.08 -29.70
C TYR A 818 -20.31 9.74 -30.00
N LYS A 819 -20.43 10.38 -31.17
CA LYS A 819 -21.64 11.05 -31.64
C LYS A 819 -22.70 10.05 -32.11
N ASN A 820 -22.28 8.92 -32.70
CA ASN A 820 -23.18 7.94 -33.28
C ASN A 820 -23.22 6.62 -32.50
N ASP A 821 -22.15 6.26 -31.78
CA ASP A 821 -22.09 5.02 -31.02
C ASP A 821 -23.04 5.07 -29.80
N PRO A 822 -24.05 4.17 -29.73
CA PRO A 822 -25.02 4.18 -28.64
C PRO A 822 -24.39 3.91 -27.26
N TYR A 823 -23.23 3.24 -27.19
CA TYR A 823 -22.54 2.99 -25.92
C TYR A 823 -21.80 4.22 -25.40
N SER A 824 -21.46 5.17 -26.28
CA SER A 824 -20.79 6.41 -25.91
C SER A 824 -21.74 7.44 -25.30
N LYS A 825 -23.05 7.37 -25.60
CA LYS A 825 -24.07 8.29 -25.07
C LYS A 825 -23.72 9.78 -25.26
N GLY A 826 -23.08 10.11 -26.39
CA GLY A 826 -22.63 11.48 -26.68
C GLY A 826 -21.43 11.97 -25.87
N ASP A 827 -20.78 11.12 -25.06
CA ASP A 827 -19.57 11.48 -24.32
C ASP A 827 -18.30 11.02 -25.09
N PRO A 828 -17.41 11.95 -25.48
CA PRO A 828 -16.22 11.64 -26.26
C PRO A 828 -15.17 10.79 -25.53
N CYS A 829 -15.34 10.55 -24.22
CA CYS A 829 -14.49 9.65 -23.45
C CYS A 829 -15.12 8.29 -23.13
N LYS A 830 -16.36 8.07 -23.55
CA LYS A 830 -16.99 6.74 -23.51
C LYS A 830 -16.72 5.96 -24.80
N SER A 831 -15.45 5.87 -25.19
CA SER A 831 -14.96 5.13 -26.36
C SER A 831 -13.62 4.44 -26.06
N ILE A 832 -13.05 3.68 -27.01
CA ILE A 832 -11.73 3.02 -26.87
C ILE A 832 -10.57 4.02 -26.87
N CYS A 833 -10.69 5.13 -27.60
CA CYS A 833 -9.71 6.20 -27.63
C CYS A 833 -10.37 7.56 -27.30
N CYS A 834 -10.44 7.90 -26.00
CA CYS A 834 -11.10 9.09 -25.45
C CYS A 834 -10.57 10.42 -26.01
N ARG A 835 -11.47 11.40 -26.21
CA ARG A 835 -11.18 12.78 -26.62
C ARG A 835 -11.79 13.79 -25.65
N ASN A 836 -11.19 13.96 -24.47
CA ASN A 836 -11.76 14.82 -23.41
C ASN A 836 -11.76 16.30 -23.80
N ASP A 837 -10.89 16.66 -24.75
CA ASP A 837 -10.80 17.98 -25.37
C ASP A 837 -12.05 18.33 -26.21
N LEU A 838 -12.81 17.32 -26.69
CA LEU A 838 -14.02 17.52 -27.48
C LEU A 838 -15.32 17.58 -26.64
N ARG A 839 -15.21 17.64 -25.31
CA ARG A 839 -16.39 17.77 -24.45
C ARG A 839 -17.02 19.16 -24.58
N GLU A 840 -18.34 19.21 -24.70
CA GLU A 840 -19.09 20.48 -24.74
C GLU A 840 -18.93 21.32 -23.47
N LYS A 841 -18.73 20.67 -22.31
CA LYS A 841 -18.62 21.33 -21.01
C LYS A 841 -17.26 21.04 -20.38
N ASN A 842 -16.51 22.11 -20.11
CA ASN A 842 -15.18 22.07 -19.50
C ASN A 842 -14.22 21.13 -20.26
N PRO A 843 -13.98 21.38 -21.56
CA PRO A 843 -12.99 20.62 -22.31
C PRO A 843 -11.62 20.74 -21.65
N SER A 844 -10.81 19.69 -21.75
CA SER A 844 -9.48 19.65 -21.15
C SER A 844 -8.56 18.79 -22.00
N PRO A 845 -7.28 19.17 -22.16
CA PRO A 845 -6.34 18.50 -23.06
C PRO A 845 -5.88 17.18 -22.45
N GLY A 846 -6.70 16.16 -22.59
CA GLY A 846 -6.42 14.82 -22.11
C GLY A 846 -7.33 13.77 -22.74
N GLY A 847 -6.98 12.51 -22.53
CA GLY A 847 -7.62 11.38 -23.19
C GLY A 847 -6.58 10.50 -23.84
N CYS A 848 -7.00 9.73 -24.83
CA CYS A 848 -6.13 8.86 -25.60
C CYS A 848 -5.16 9.67 -26.46
N TYR A 849 -3.86 9.42 -26.35
CA TYR A 849 -2.85 10.18 -27.10
C TYR A 849 -1.82 9.31 -27.80
N ASP A 850 -1.99 7.99 -27.83
CA ASP A 850 -1.19 7.14 -28.69
C ASP A 850 -1.93 5.84 -29.03
N THR A 851 -1.29 5.03 -29.87
CA THR A 851 -1.58 3.60 -29.99
C THR A 851 -0.31 2.89 -30.46
N LYS A 852 0.02 1.78 -29.80
CA LYS A 852 1.10 0.86 -30.19
C LYS A 852 0.47 -0.48 -30.55
N VAL A 853 0.90 -1.05 -31.67
CA VAL A 853 0.43 -2.35 -32.15
C VAL A 853 1.62 -3.22 -32.57
N THR A 854 1.52 -4.51 -32.36
CA THR A 854 2.42 -5.50 -32.93
C THR A 854 1.66 -6.80 -33.18
N ASP A 855 2.28 -7.70 -33.92
CA ASP A 855 1.83 -9.07 -34.06
C ASP A 855 2.90 -10.05 -33.57
N PHE A 856 2.60 -11.35 -33.63
CA PHE A 856 3.49 -12.39 -33.13
C PHE A 856 4.88 -12.35 -33.80
N HIS A 857 4.93 -12.12 -35.11
CA HIS A 857 6.18 -12.14 -35.89
C HIS A 857 6.97 -10.86 -35.68
N MET A 858 6.30 -9.70 -35.71
CA MET A 858 6.90 -8.40 -35.43
C MET A 858 7.50 -8.36 -34.02
N ALA A 859 6.80 -8.91 -33.03
CA ALA A 859 7.26 -8.94 -31.64
C ALA A 859 8.55 -9.75 -31.45
N GLN A 860 8.73 -10.87 -32.17
CA GLN A 860 9.98 -11.64 -32.16
C GLN A 860 11.17 -10.82 -32.63
N GLU A 861 10.92 -9.88 -33.53
CA GLU A 861 11.93 -8.97 -34.09
C GLU A 861 11.98 -7.62 -33.36
N PHE A 862 11.35 -7.50 -32.20
CA PHE A 862 11.23 -6.25 -31.42
C PHE A 862 10.61 -5.08 -32.21
N ARG A 863 9.80 -5.40 -33.22
CA ARG A 863 9.10 -4.43 -34.06
C ARG A 863 7.69 -4.14 -33.56
N ALA A 864 7.27 -2.91 -33.71
CA ALA A 864 5.91 -2.46 -33.48
C ALA A 864 5.56 -1.32 -34.44
N GLU A 865 4.29 -1.03 -34.64
CA GLU A 865 3.86 0.24 -35.21
C GLU A 865 3.26 1.12 -34.12
N ALA A 866 3.58 2.41 -34.14
CA ALA A 866 3.11 3.36 -33.13
C ALA A 866 2.66 4.69 -33.76
N VAL A 867 1.62 5.29 -33.20
CA VAL A 867 1.15 6.65 -33.52
C VAL A 867 1.11 7.48 -32.24
N ASN A 868 1.52 8.74 -32.31
CA ASN A 868 1.38 9.71 -31.22
C ASN A 868 0.32 10.75 -31.61
N GLY A 869 -0.49 11.15 -30.66
CA GLY A 869 -1.57 12.13 -30.82
C GLY A 869 -2.98 11.57 -30.59
N PRO A 870 -3.94 12.45 -30.27
CA PRO A 870 -5.36 12.08 -30.13
C PRO A 870 -5.98 11.58 -31.43
N THR A 871 -7.05 10.78 -31.35
CA THR A 871 -7.66 10.16 -32.53
C THR A 871 -8.42 11.13 -33.43
N THR A 872 -8.13 11.05 -34.72
CA THR A 872 -8.81 11.72 -35.84
C THR A 872 -9.80 10.80 -36.56
N GLN A 873 -9.92 9.54 -36.12
CA GLN A 873 -10.85 8.58 -36.70
C GLN A 873 -12.31 9.03 -36.53
N GLY A 874 -13.15 8.78 -37.54
CA GLY A 874 -14.57 9.16 -37.49
C GLY A 874 -14.82 10.65 -37.73
N ASP A 875 -14.02 11.27 -38.60
CA ASP A 875 -14.07 12.71 -38.93
C ASP A 875 -13.88 13.62 -37.70
N LEU A 876 -13.16 13.14 -36.68
CA LEU A 876 -12.80 13.94 -35.52
C LEU A 876 -11.66 14.90 -35.88
N PRO A 877 -11.72 16.17 -35.45
CA PRO A 877 -10.69 17.14 -35.79
C PRO A 877 -9.34 16.76 -35.15
N PRO A 878 -8.22 16.98 -35.86
CA PRO A 878 -6.89 16.95 -35.26
C PRO A 878 -6.83 17.83 -34.01
N PHE A 879 -6.04 17.41 -33.01
CA PHE A 879 -5.86 18.21 -31.80
C PHE A 879 -4.86 19.35 -32.07
N SER A 880 -5.15 20.53 -31.52
CA SER A 880 -4.31 21.73 -31.59
C SER A 880 -4.09 22.31 -30.19
N TRP A 881 -2.86 22.71 -29.86
CA TRP A 881 -2.56 23.39 -28.61
C TRP A 881 -3.08 24.83 -28.55
N GLU A 882 -3.38 25.44 -29.71
CA GLU A 882 -4.01 26.78 -29.80
C GLU A 882 -5.26 26.89 -28.91
N ASP A 883 -6.08 25.84 -28.86
CA ASP A 883 -7.31 25.77 -28.06
C ASP A 883 -7.05 25.60 -26.55
N PHE A 884 -5.82 25.25 -26.15
CA PHE A 884 -5.44 24.90 -24.77
C PHE A 884 -4.12 25.52 -24.31
N ASN A 885 -3.82 26.74 -24.78
CA ASN A 885 -2.57 27.48 -24.53
C ASN A 885 -2.16 27.63 -23.06
N SER A 886 -3.11 27.56 -22.12
CA SER A 886 -2.85 27.69 -20.68
C SER A 886 -2.16 26.47 -20.04
N THR A 887 -2.13 25.33 -20.73
CA THR A 887 -1.46 24.11 -20.25
C THR A 887 -0.01 24.13 -20.69
N ALA A 888 0.96 23.79 -19.82
CA ALA A 888 2.37 23.72 -20.23
C ALA A 888 2.62 22.62 -21.28
N HIS A 889 3.20 22.98 -22.43
CA HIS A 889 3.45 22.11 -23.57
C HIS A 889 4.77 22.45 -24.31
N GLN A 890 5.80 22.88 -23.57
CA GLN A 890 7.10 23.23 -24.13
C GLN A 890 7.69 22.07 -24.96
N GLY A 891 8.13 22.35 -26.18
CA GLY A 891 8.77 21.38 -27.07
C GLY A 891 7.83 20.34 -27.68
N LEU A 892 6.51 20.50 -27.51
CA LEU A 892 5.52 19.67 -28.18
C LEU A 892 5.13 20.23 -29.55
N PRO A 893 4.75 19.39 -30.52
CA PRO A 893 4.17 19.84 -31.78
C PRO A 893 2.87 20.62 -31.54
N GLU A 894 2.61 21.68 -32.32
CA GLU A 894 1.39 22.50 -32.18
C GLU A 894 0.13 21.72 -32.58
N HIS A 895 0.23 20.91 -33.63
CA HIS A 895 -0.86 20.11 -34.19
C HIS A 895 -0.52 18.63 -34.23
N TYR A 896 -1.52 17.77 -33.98
CA TYR A 896 -1.36 16.32 -33.96
C TYR A 896 -2.20 15.66 -35.04
N ASP A 897 -1.55 15.32 -36.14
CA ASP A 897 -2.11 14.53 -37.24
C ASP A 897 -1.04 13.58 -37.82
N PHE A 898 -0.41 12.80 -36.93
CA PHE A 898 0.69 11.91 -37.29
C PHE A 898 0.17 10.54 -37.78
N PRO A 899 0.84 9.92 -38.76
CA PRO A 899 0.55 8.54 -39.15
C PRO A 899 1.15 7.53 -38.16
N PHE A 900 0.76 6.26 -38.29
CA PHE A 900 1.52 5.16 -37.68
C PHE A 900 2.90 5.06 -38.33
N ILE A 901 3.93 4.87 -37.50
CA ILE A 901 5.31 4.65 -37.93
C ILE A 901 5.84 3.33 -37.37
N SER A 902 6.73 2.68 -38.12
CA SER A 902 7.39 1.44 -37.70
C SER A 902 8.53 1.74 -36.74
N MET A 903 8.52 1.06 -35.60
CA MET A 903 9.53 1.10 -34.56
C MET A 903 10.31 -0.21 -34.59
N GLN A 904 11.62 -0.14 -34.84
CA GLN A 904 12.48 -1.32 -34.90
C GLN A 904 13.92 -0.96 -34.52
N PRO A 905 14.64 -1.85 -33.80
CA PRO A 905 16.05 -1.61 -33.47
C PRO A 905 16.93 -1.67 -34.73
N ALA A 906 17.98 -0.86 -34.75
CA ALA A 906 18.96 -0.78 -35.83
C ALA A 906 20.37 -1.19 -35.39
N LEU A 907 20.72 -1.02 -34.11
CA LEU A 907 22.04 -1.37 -33.56
C LEU A 907 22.16 -2.85 -33.18
N PHE A 908 21.03 -3.55 -32.98
CA PHE A 908 21.03 -5.00 -32.77
C PHE A 908 19.93 -5.69 -33.58
N MET A 909 20.23 -6.92 -34.02
CA MET A 909 19.21 -7.87 -34.45
C MET A 909 18.94 -8.84 -33.29
N PRO A 910 17.66 -9.05 -32.94
CA PRO A 910 17.28 -9.78 -31.74
C PRO A 910 17.65 -11.27 -31.74
#